data_AF-A0A4Y8R612-F1
#
_entry.id   AF-A0A4Y8R612-F1
#
_cell.length_a   1.000
_cell.length_b   1.000
_cell.length_c   1.000
_cell.angle_alpha   90.00
_cell.angle_beta   90.00
_cell.angle_gamma   90.00
#
_symmetry.space_group_name_H-M   'P 1'
#
loop_
_entity.id
_entity.type
_entity.pdbx_description
1 polymer ?
#
loop_
_entity_poly.entity_id
_entity_poly.type
_entity_poly.pdbx_seq_one_letter_code
_entity_poly.pdbx_strand_id
1 'polypeptide(L)'
;MNPHASRLPGALARAAASALAVSLVGTALVAATATSTAAADESLLSTSGTTWRYLDDNTNPAGSAVDQRVWTTTAFDDSAWRSATGAFGAKRGAATGIGAAFPITTLLTQYIEGTTTDVPTFFFRTDVELTAADLDGVPAFEGEIVYDDAAIVYVNGEEVVRLGDDDRKITENLQYHGNGRTDPVTGTFVVPADAFEPGENTISVALYQDAPTSSDIYLDVRSLVPTHGEVRDVALNVGADETQANVAWFSTLPGAGEVQWARVDETGGEVDWRTAATSSSRNGAAADGATYHHATITGLEEDAAYVYRVGSAATGWSEPSTFTTGTFGDEFSALFVGDAQIGASGNAANDAARWAANLDTMTERHPDTAFLISAGDQVENAGSSQQYAGFLAPRQMRELRFAVQDGNHDTASALYDQHYAMPNLSTEQRRDYWYAYNNVLVVAIDSNDSSATQIAGHEAFVRDVVGTHGDEYDWVVVTFHHSLYSQAFHSRDTDVVRLREALSPVFSDLGVDLVLAGHDHIYTRSYLMEGATPVVPAAAPAEGDVLTPEEDQVLYLTGNSSSGSKFYDFDGAKPWTARWEQSREASYSDLDVTPTSLTVTTYATGSQRVVDRVTLQREDEAGPALAVETSARCLAGTAYVAVRATNTGDIPADVTLATPFGTRTVAAVAPGKAAYQSFSTRAVAADAGSVTVTGTLPDGGASSAQDVAFPAVSCG
;
A
#
# COMPACT_ATOMS: atom_id res chain seq x y z
N MET A 1 46.88 41.75 -7.02
CA MET A 1 47.08 42.76 -8.06
C MET A 1 46.42 42.25 -9.34
N ASN A 2 45.33 42.90 -9.76
CA ASN A 2 44.79 42.82 -11.12
C ASN A 2 45.66 43.73 -12.02
N PRO A 3 45.73 43.60 -13.39
CA PRO A 3 44.54 43.74 -14.23
C PRO A 3 44.50 43.09 -15.66
N HIS A 4 43.27 42.98 -16.20
CA HIS A 4 42.79 43.16 -17.61
C HIS A 4 43.32 42.26 -18.76
N ALA A 5 42.57 41.84 -19.80
CA ALA A 5 41.14 41.87 -20.15
C ALA A 5 40.91 41.15 -21.52
N SER A 6 39.64 40.77 -21.80
CA SER A 6 38.98 40.53 -23.12
C SER A 6 39.25 39.19 -23.83
N ARG A 7 38.33 38.52 -24.55
CA ARG A 7 36.89 38.68 -24.90
C ARG A 7 36.47 37.37 -25.62
N LEU A 8 35.26 36.87 -25.42
CA LEU A 8 34.56 35.96 -26.35
C LEU A 8 33.05 36.34 -26.42
N PRO A 9 32.36 36.08 -27.55
CA PRO A 9 31.09 36.72 -27.90
C PRO A 9 29.85 35.91 -27.46
N GLY A 10 28.72 36.62 -27.40
CA GLY A 10 27.45 36.12 -26.86
C GLY A 10 26.57 35.35 -27.84
N ALA A 11 25.57 34.71 -27.25
CA ALA A 11 24.34 34.27 -27.87
C ALA A 11 23.18 34.54 -26.88
N LEU A 12 22.03 34.88 -27.43
CA LEU A 12 20.92 35.60 -26.81
C LEU A 12 20.06 34.73 -25.88
N ALA A 13 19.69 35.31 -24.75
CA ALA A 13 18.59 34.86 -23.89
C ALA A 13 17.24 35.38 -24.40
N ARG A 14 16.20 34.55 -24.28
CA ARG A 14 14.80 34.98 -24.11
C ARG A 14 14.19 34.16 -22.98
N ALA A 15 14.33 34.67 -21.76
CA ALA A 15 13.49 34.31 -20.63
C ALA A 15 12.52 35.47 -20.40
N ALA A 16 11.22 35.20 -20.46
CA ALA A 16 10.18 36.15 -20.11
C ALA A 16 10.03 36.17 -18.58
N ALA A 17 10.48 37.25 -17.96
CA ALA A 17 10.24 37.52 -16.55
C ALA A 17 8.92 38.30 -16.43
N SER A 18 7.92 37.69 -15.79
CA SER A 18 6.78 38.41 -15.23
C SER A 18 7.11 38.76 -13.78
N ALA A 19 7.28 40.06 -13.54
CA ALA A 19 7.54 40.63 -12.23
C ALA A 19 6.24 40.68 -11.40
N LEU A 20 6.27 40.15 -10.18
CA LEU A 20 5.33 40.53 -9.13
C LEU A 20 6.12 41.20 -7.99
N ALA A 21 5.90 42.51 -7.83
CA ALA A 21 6.48 43.30 -6.76
C ALA A 21 5.54 43.30 -5.54
N VAL A 22 6.05 42.72 -4.45
CA VAL A 22 5.97 43.13 -3.03
C VAL A 22 4.71 43.86 -2.55
N SER A 23 4.04 43.26 -1.56
CA SER A 23 3.46 44.01 -0.43
C SER A 23 3.81 43.30 0.88
N LEU A 24 4.83 43.82 1.57
CA LEU A 24 5.10 43.53 2.98
C LEU A 24 4.03 44.23 3.82
N VAL A 25 3.03 43.48 4.27
CA VAL A 25 2.19 43.89 5.40
C VAL A 25 2.63 43.08 6.61
N GLY A 26 3.26 43.76 7.56
CA GLY A 26 3.60 43.18 8.85
C GLY A 26 2.33 42.88 9.63
N THR A 27 1.98 41.61 9.72
CA THR A 27 1.04 41.09 10.72
C THR A 27 1.82 40.84 12.00
N ALA A 28 1.50 41.63 13.02
CA ALA A 28 1.89 41.34 14.39
C ALA A 28 1.33 39.96 14.76
N LEU A 29 2.22 39.00 15.05
CA LEU A 29 1.85 37.79 15.79
C LEU A 29 1.36 38.23 17.17
N VAL A 30 0.04 38.40 17.31
CA VAL A 30 -0.59 38.22 18.60
C VAL A 30 -0.61 36.71 18.80
N ALA A 31 0.32 36.22 19.60
CA ALA A 31 0.26 34.87 20.13
C ALA A 31 -1.03 34.78 20.95
N ALA A 32 -2.12 34.33 20.33
CA ALA A 32 -3.24 33.79 21.05
C ALA A 32 -2.73 32.50 21.67
N THR A 33 -2.27 32.58 22.93
CA THR A 33 -2.18 31.41 23.79
C THR A 33 -3.61 30.92 23.97
N ALA A 34 -4.06 30.08 23.05
CA ALA A 34 -5.14 29.16 23.32
C ALA A 34 -4.61 28.24 24.42
N THR A 35 -4.91 28.60 25.66
CA THR A 35 -4.91 27.63 26.74
C THR A 35 -5.96 26.60 26.37
N SER A 36 -5.55 25.51 25.72
CA SER A 36 -6.34 24.29 25.71
C SER A 36 -6.58 23.95 27.18
N THR A 37 -7.82 24.07 27.61
CA THR A 37 -8.25 23.54 28.89
C THR A 37 -8.15 22.03 28.77
N ALA A 38 -7.03 21.49 29.23
CA ALA A 38 -6.73 20.06 29.34
C ALA A 38 -7.65 19.37 30.37
N ALA A 39 -8.96 19.42 30.13
CA ALA A 39 -9.98 18.73 30.92
C ALA A 39 -10.51 17.47 30.20
N ALA A 40 -10.13 17.23 28.94
CA ALA A 40 -10.72 16.23 28.06
C ALA A 40 -10.19 14.79 28.24
N ASP A 41 -9.41 14.48 29.29
CA ASP A 41 -8.84 13.14 29.52
C ASP A 41 -9.25 12.50 30.88
N GLU A 42 -10.11 13.15 31.67
CA GLU A 42 -10.57 12.56 32.94
C GLU A 42 -11.65 11.50 32.73
N SER A 43 -11.52 10.37 33.42
CA SER A 43 -12.49 9.28 33.38
C SER A 43 -13.82 9.71 33.99
N LEU A 44 -14.93 9.50 33.28
CA LEU A 44 -16.30 9.76 33.76
C LEU A 44 -16.69 8.84 34.91
N LEU A 45 -16.18 7.59 34.87
CA LEU A 45 -16.43 6.59 35.89
C LEU A 45 -15.13 6.19 36.59
N SER A 46 -15.21 5.79 37.86
CA SER A 46 -14.09 5.15 38.54
C SER A 46 -14.59 4.27 39.68
N THR A 47 -13.82 3.23 40.03
CA THR A 47 -14.16 2.32 41.12
C THR A 47 -14.52 3.07 42.40
N SER A 48 -13.67 4.02 42.84
CA SER A 48 -13.86 4.70 44.12
C SER A 48 -14.64 6.01 44.03
N GLY A 49 -14.70 6.65 42.86
CA GLY A 49 -15.34 7.95 42.67
C GLY A 49 -16.80 7.87 42.24
N THR A 50 -17.22 6.80 41.56
CA THR A 50 -18.58 6.66 41.06
C THR A 50 -19.52 6.14 42.14
N THR A 51 -20.60 6.88 42.38
CA THR A 51 -21.74 6.38 43.17
C THR A 51 -22.73 5.69 42.25
N TRP A 52 -23.03 4.44 42.55
CA TRP A 52 -24.04 3.64 41.86
C TRP A 52 -25.29 3.54 42.72
N ARG A 53 -26.44 3.76 42.09
CA ARG A 53 -27.74 3.36 42.62
C ARG A 53 -28.01 1.95 42.12
N TYR A 54 -28.40 1.04 43.00
CA TYR A 54 -28.50 -0.38 42.67
C TYR A 54 -29.69 -1.08 43.31
N LEU A 55 -30.12 -2.16 42.65
CA LEU A 55 -31.23 -3.02 43.03
C LEU A 55 -30.74 -4.47 43.11
N ASP A 56 -30.78 -5.03 44.31
CA ASP A 56 -30.25 -6.37 44.64
C ASP A 56 -31.28 -7.27 45.34
N ASP A 57 -32.57 -6.94 45.27
CA ASP A 57 -33.63 -7.55 46.07
C ASP A 57 -34.55 -8.50 45.29
N ASN A 58 -34.11 -8.95 44.10
CA ASN A 58 -34.87 -9.81 43.20
C ASN A 58 -36.21 -9.20 42.72
N THR A 59 -36.28 -7.87 42.61
CA THR A 59 -37.42 -7.19 41.98
C THR A 59 -37.09 -6.78 40.54
N ASN A 60 -38.10 -6.84 39.66
CA ASN A 60 -37.94 -6.37 38.28
C ASN A 60 -38.06 -4.83 38.27
N PRO A 61 -37.00 -4.10 37.88
CA PRO A 61 -36.99 -2.64 37.92
C PRO A 61 -38.04 -1.99 37.01
N ALA A 62 -38.43 -2.68 35.92
CA ALA A 62 -39.48 -2.20 35.02
C ALA A 62 -40.91 -2.47 35.55
N GLY A 63 -41.05 -3.28 36.61
CA GLY A 63 -42.35 -3.68 37.14
C GLY A 63 -43.27 -4.25 36.07
N SER A 64 -44.43 -3.60 35.86
CA SER A 64 -45.43 -3.96 34.85
C SER A 64 -45.34 -3.13 33.56
N ALA A 65 -44.28 -2.34 33.38
CA ALA A 65 -44.09 -1.56 32.17
C ALA A 65 -44.01 -2.47 30.94
N VAL A 66 -44.57 -2.00 29.82
CA VAL A 66 -44.50 -2.72 28.54
C VAL A 66 -43.06 -2.78 28.05
N ASP A 67 -42.35 -1.65 28.18
CA ASP A 67 -40.92 -1.59 27.90
C ASP A 67 -40.13 -2.03 29.13
N GLN A 68 -39.49 -3.20 29.02
CA GLN A 68 -38.67 -3.77 30.08
C GLN A 68 -37.34 -3.03 30.26
N ARG A 69 -36.94 -2.16 29.32
CA ARG A 69 -35.73 -1.32 29.42
C ARG A 69 -36.01 0.08 29.95
N VAL A 70 -37.23 0.41 30.36
CA VAL A 70 -37.56 1.75 30.87
C VAL A 70 -36.63 2.20 32.01
N TRP A 71 -36.14 1.25 32.81
CA TRP A 71 -35.22 1.48 33.92
C TRP A 71 -33.80 1.87 33.50
N THR A 72 -33.43 1.84 32.21
CA THR A 72 -32.10 2.27 31.74
C THR A 72 -32.11 3.70 31.20
N THR A 73 -33.29 4.33 31.12
CA THR A 73 -33.46 5.70 30.62
C THR A 73 -33.19 6.75 31.69
N THR A 74 -32.83 7.97 31.25
CA THR A 74 -32.60 9.14 32.12
C THR A 74 -33.84 9.55 32.91
N ALA A 75 -35.04 9.35 32.35
CA ALA A 75 -36.30 9.77 32.97
C ALA A 75 -36.82 8.85 34.08
N PHE A 76 -36.20 7.69 34.31
CA PHE A 76 -36.70 6.71 35.28
C PHE A 76 -36.33 7.08 36.72
N ASP A 77 -37.30 6.98 37.62
CA ASP A 77 -37.14 7.30 39.04
C ASP A 77 -36.56 6.12 39.82
N ASP A 78 -35.27 6.21 40.14
CA ASP A 78 -34.53 5.25 40.97
C ASP A 78 -34.27 5.75 42.39
N SER A 79 -34.98 6.79 42.85
CA SER A 79 -34.75 7.42 44.16
C SER A 79 -34.97 6.47 45.35
N ALA A 80 -35.70 5.37 45.15
CA ALA A 80 -35.91 4.32 46.14
C ALA A 80 -34.79 3.28 46.19
N TRP A 81 -33.86 3.27 45.24
CA TRP A 81 -32.79 2.28 45.14
C TRP A 81 -31.71 2.56 46.20
N ARG A 82 -30.98 1.50 46.58
CA ARG A 82 -29.82 1.64 47.45
C ARG A 82 -28.71 2.35 46.69
N SER A 83 -27.77 3.00 47.38
CA SER A 83 -26.60 3.59 46.74
C SER A 83 -25.31 3.28 47.48
N ALA A 84 -24.23 3.10 46.72
CA ALA A 84 -22.89 2.86 47.24
C ALA A 84 -21.82 3.19 46.19
N THR A 85 -20.55 3.21 46.61
CA THR A 85 -19.36 3.36 45.76
C THR A 85 -18.52 2.09 45.84
N GLY A 86 -17.53 1.94 44.96
CA GLY A 86 -16.60 0.82 44.99
C GLY A 86 -17.08 -0.40 44.21
N ALA A 87 -16.38 -1.53 44.43
CA ALA A 87 -16.72 -2.81 43.84
C ALA A 87 -17.83 -3.53 44.62
N PHE A 88 -18.75 -4.11 43.87
CA PHE A 88 -19.92 -4.83 44.35
C PHE A 88 -19.70 -6.33 44.21
N GLY A 89 -20.16 -7.11 45.18
CA GLY A 89 -20.14 -8.57 45.01
C GLY A 89 -20.51 -9.36 46.25
N ALA A 90 -20.47 -10.68 46.11
CA ALA A 90 -20.59 -11.64 47.19
C ALA A 90 -19.89 -12.95 46.80
N LYS A 91 -19.36 -13.68 47.78
CA LYS A 91 -19.00 -15.10 47.66
C LYS A 91 -19.74 -15.86 48.75
N ARG A 92 -20.74 -16.65 48.35
CA ARG A 92 -21.65 -17.37 49.26
C ARG A 92 -22.25 -16.47 50.36
N GLY A 93 -22.71 -15.28 49.96
CA GLY A 93 -23.30 -14.27 50.83
C GLY A 93 -22.31 -13.47 51.69
N ALA A 94 -21.00 -13.61 51.47
CA ALA A 94 -19.97 -12.88 52.22
C ALA A 94 -19.16 -11.91 51.33
N ALA A 95 -18.68 -10.81 51.90
CA ALA A 95 -17.84 -9.81 51.23
C ALA A 95 -16.36 -10.22 51.11
N THR A 96 -16.06 -11.52 51.23
CA THR A 96 -14.69 -12.06 51.22
C THR A 96 -14.69 -13.45 50.61
N GLY A 97 -13.56 -13.86 50.03
CA GLY A 97 -13.35 -15.24 49.58
C GLY A 97 -13.38 -15.45 48.06
N ILE A 98 -13.64 -14.39 47.29
CA ILE A 98 -13.51 -14.42 45.82
C ILE A 98 -12.06 -14.31 45.35
N GLY A 99 -11.20 -13.62 46.11
CA GLY A 99 -9.77 -13.49 45.82
C GLY A 99 -9.25 -12.09 46.16
N ALA A 100 -7.94 -11.96 46.39
CA ALA A 100 -7.34 -10.66 46.73
C ALA A 100 -7.35 -9.65 45.56
N ALA A 101 -7.50 -10.15 44.33
CA ALA A 101 -7.59 -9.33 43.11
C ALA A 101 -8.98 -8.67 42.93
N PHE A 102 -10.00 -9.15 43.64
CA PHE A 102 -11.40 -8.72 43.49
C PHE A 102 -11.95 -8.29 44.85
N PRO A 103 -11.50 -7.15 45.40
CA PRO A 103 -12.00 -6.66 46.68
C PRO A 103 -13.50 -6.37 46.57
N ILE A 104 -14.29 -6.80 47.55
CA ILE A 104 -15.71 -6.47 47.67
C ILE A 104 -15.82 -5.36 48.71
N THR A 105 -16.11 -4.15 48.28
CA THR A 105 -16.35 -3.01 49.20
C THR A 105 -17.83 -2.83 49.50
N THR A 106 -18.70 -3.28 48.61
CA THR A 106 -20.15 -3.28 48.79
C THR A 106 -20.70 -4.70 48.65
N LEU A 107 -21.25 -5.23 49.74
CA LEU A 107 -21.84 -6.58 49.74
C LEU A 107 -23.21 -6.57 49.05
N LEU A 108 -23.38 -7.41 48.04
CA LEU A 108 -24.67 -7.65 47.39
C LEU A 108 -25.49 -8.71 48.14
N THR A 109 -26.81 -8.56 48.11
CA THR A 109 -27.75 -9.57 48.60
C THR A 109 -27.81 -10.74 47.62
N GLN A 110 -26.93 -11.73 47.81
CA GLN A 110 -26.77 -12.83 46.85
C GLN A 110 -28.02 -13.72 46.73
N TYR A 111 -28.78 -13.92 47.81
CA TYR A 111 -29.87 -14.90 47.86
C TYR A 111 -31.25 -14.26 47.89
N ILE A 112 -32.19 -14.88 47.18
CA ILE A 112 -33.62 -14.54 47.27
C ILE A 112 -34.09 -14.79 48.72
N GLU A 113 -34.81 -13.81 49.27
CA GLU A 113 -35.22 -13.79 50.68
C GLU A 113 -35.86 -15.12 51.12
N GLY A 114 -35.33 -15.70 52.19
CA GLY A 114 -35.81 -16.96 52.76
C GLY A 114 -35.38 -18.23 52.02
N THR A 115 -34.49 -18.11 51.03
CA THR A 115 -33.99 -19.25 50.24
C THR A 115 -32.45 -19.29 50.22
N THR A 116 -31.90 -20.32 49.57
CA THR A 116 -30.49 -20.38 49.15
C THR A 116 -30.35 -20.29 47.63
N THR A 117 -31.41 -19.85 46.96
CA THR A 117 -31.42 -19.64 45.51
C THR A 117 -30.88 -18.25 45.24
N ASP A 118 -29.94 -18.14 44.33
CA ASP A 118 -29.30 -16.87 44.00
C ASP A 118 -30.27 -15.88 43.34
N VAL A 119 -30.09 -14.58 43.59
CA VAL A 119 -30.75 -13.53 42.82
C VAL A 119 -30.23 -13.60 41.38
N PRO A 120 -31.10 -13.71 40.36
CA PRO A 120 -30.69 -13.95 38.99
C PRO A 120 -29.99 -12.76 38.34
N THR A 121 -30.43 -11.54 38.67
CA THR A 121 -29.93 -10.32 38.03
C THR A 121 -29.92 -9.15 39.00
N PHE A 122 -28.86 -8.34 38.95
CA PHE A 122 -28.66 -7.13 39.73
C PHE A 122 -28.61 -5.93 38.78
N PHE A 123 -29.20 -4.82 39.19
CA PHE A 123 -29.32 -3.64 38.33
C PHE A 123 -28.61 -2.45 38.96
N PHE A 124 -27.87 -1.70 38.14
CA PHE A 124 -27.07 -0.56 38.56
C PHE A 124 -27.33 0.62 37.64
N ARG A 125 -27.37 1.83 38.21
CA ARG A 125 -27.53 3.11 37.52
C ARG A 125 -26.59 4.15 38.11
N THR A 126 -26.01 4.99 37.25
CA THR A 126 -25.28 6.20 37.64
C THR A 126 -25.51 7.28 36.58
N ASP A 127 -25.43 8.54 36.97
CA ASP A 127 -25.56 9.66 36.02
C ASP A 127 -24.23 10.39 35.88
N VAL A 128 -23.95 10.85 34.67
CA VAL A 128 -22.79 11.66 34.32
C VAL A 128 -23.27 12.94 33.64
N GLU A 129 -22.62 14.05 33.95
CA GLU A 129 -22.92 15.34 33.33
C GLU A 129 -21.83 15.63 32.28
N LEU A 130 -22.24 15.90 31.04
CA LEU A 130 -21.34 16.21 29.94
C LEU A 130 -21.72 17.54 29.31
N THR A 131 -20.76 18.43 29.13
CA THR A 131 -20.97 19.66 28.36
C THR A 131 -20.82 19.38 26.86
N ALA A 132 -21.34 20.27 26.02
CA ALA A 132 -21.08 20.19 24.57
C ALA A 132 -19.57 20.26 24.24
N ALA A 133 -18.75 20.85 25.11
CA ALA A 133 -17.30 20.90 24.93
C ALA A 133 -16.62 19.56 25.30
N ASP A 134 -17.20 18.77 26.20
CA ASP A 134 -16.68 17.44 26.58
C ASP A 134 -16.92 16.39 25.47
N LEU A 135 -17.89 16.65 24.59
CA LEU A 135 -18.21 15.82 23.43
C LEU A 135 -17.56 16.31 22.13
N ASP A 136 -17.05 17.54 22.11
CA ASP A 136 -16.50 18.14 20.88
C ASP A 136 -15.19 17.46 20.48
N GLY A 137 -15.17 16.85 19.30
CA GLY A 137 -14.01 16.11 18.78
C GLY A 137 -13.76 14.75 19.44
N VAL A 138 -14.60 14.32 20.40
CA VAL A 138 -14.53 12.99 21.02
C VAL A 138 -15.43 12.03 20.23
N PRO A 139 -14.88 10.98 19.61
CA PRO A 139 -15.66 10.02 18.83
C PRO A 139 -16.34 8.96 19.70
N ALA A 140 -15.73 8.57 20.82
CA ALA A 140 -16.26 7.55 21.71
C ALA A 140 -15.65 7.63 23.12
N PHE A 141 -16.18 6.82 24.03
CA PHE A 141 -15.64 6.60 25.37
C PHE A 141 -15.35 5.11 25.56
N GLU A 142 -14.16 4.76 26.04
CA GLU A 142 -13.76 3.38 26.35
C GLU A 142 -13.87 3.13 27.85
N GLY A 143 -14.59 2.07 28.24
CA GLY A 143 -14.79 1.67 29.62
C GLY A 143 -14.12 0.35 29.96
N GLU A 144 -13.51 0.28 31.15
CA GLU A 144 -13.02 -0.96 31.77
C GLU A 144 -14.01 -1.42 32.85
N ILE A 145 -14.39 -2.70 32.80
CA ILE A 145 -15.34 -3.31 33.73
C ILE A 145 -14.84 -4.70 34.15
N VAL A 146 -14.90 -5.00 35.43
CA VAL A 146 -14.73 -6.37 35.94
C VAL A 146 -16.10 -6.89 36.33
N TYR A 147 -16.43 -8.07 35.82
CA TYR A 147 -17.73 -8.69 36.04
C TYR A 147 -17.56 -10.19 36.24
N ASP A 148 -18.51 -10.80 36.95
CA ASP A 148 -18.65 -12.24 37.06
C ASP A 148 -19.87 -12.71 36.26
N ASP A 149 -19.76 -13.88 35.64
CA ASP A 149 -20.72 -14.47 34.70
C ASP A 149 -21.05 -13.60 33.45
N ALA A 150 -21.99 -12.66 33.54
CA ALA A 150 -22.35 -11.77 32.42
C ALA A 150 -22.85 -10.39 32.84
N ALA A 151 -22.64 -9.40 31.97
CA ALA A 151 -23.13 -8.03 32.15
C ALA A 151 -23.62 -7.42 30.84
N ILE A 152 -24.63 -6.55 30.92
CA ILE A 152 -25.08 -5.70 29.82
C ILE A 152 -24.99 -4.24 30.25
N VAL A 153 -24.35 -3.41 29.41
CA VAL A 153 -24.21 -1.97 29.65
C VAL A 153 -25.16 -1.20 28.73
N TYR A 154 -25.81 -0.20 29.29
CA TYR A 154 -26.72 0.70 28.59
C TYR A 154 -26.33 2.15 28.82
N VAL A 155 -26.59 3.00 27.83
CA VAL A 155 -26.46 4.46 27.93
C VAL A 155 -27.75 5.08 27.42
N ASN A 156 -28.38 5.92 28.24
CA ASN A 156 -29.61 6.65 27.90
C ASN A 156 -30.77 5.79 27.37
N GLY A 157 -30.85 4.51 27.77
CA GLY A 157 -31.87 3.58 27.29
C GLY A 157 -31.39 2.60 26.22
N GLU A 158 -30.30 2.93 25.52
CA GLU A 158 -29.75 2.12 24.44
C GLU A 158 -28.75 1.09 24.96
N GLU A 159 -28.80 -0.12 24.40
CA GLU A 159 -27.88 -1.20 24.75
C GLU A 159 -26.55 -1.00 24.01
N VAL A 160 -25.44 -0.87 24.74
CA VAL A 160 -24.11 -0.62 24.15
C VAL A 160 -23.36 -1.93 23.93
N VAL A 161 -23.32 -2.80 24.94
CA VAL A 161 -22.51 -4.02 24.90
C VAL A 161 -23.11 -5.13 25.78
N ARG A 162 -22.87 -6.37 25.38
CA ARG A 162 -23.05 -7.58 26.21
C ARG A 162 -21.71 -8.24 26.45
N LEU A 163 -21.41 -8.52 27.70
CA LEU A 163 -20.15 -9.10 28.13
C LEU A 163 -20.41 -10.44 28.80
N GLY A 164 -19.67 -11.48 28.41
CA GLY A 164 -19.88 -12.83 28.93
C GLY A 164 -21.17 -13.51 28.46
N ASP A 165 -21.77 -12.99 27.38
CA ASP A 165 -22.95 -13.59 26.74
C ASP A 165 -22.65 -15.04 26.30
N ASP A 166 -23.62 -15.93 26.46
CA ASP A 166 -23.54 -17.35 26.10
C ASP A 166 -24.56 -17.72 25.01
N ASP A 167 -25.02 -16.71 24.26
CA ASP A 167 -25.98 -16.78 23.15
C ASP A 167 -27.40 -17.19 23.55
N ARG A 168 -27.68 -17.47 24.84
CA ARG A 168 -29.06 -17.66 25.30
C ARG A 168 -29.85 -16.37 25.12
N LYS A 169 -31.11 -16.51 24.72
CA LYS A 169 -31.99 -15.35 24.59
C LYS A 169 -32.38 -14.83 25.98
N ILE A 170 -32.11 -13.56 26.24
CA ILE A 170 -32.66 -12.83 27.40
C ILE A 170 -34.07 -12.38 27.05
N THR A 171 -35.05 -12.85 27.79
CA THR A 171 -36.48 -12.57 27.55
C THR A 171 -37.13 -11.71 28.62
N GLU A 172 -36.48 -11.58 29.78
CA GLU A 172 -36.96 -10.81 30.93
C GLU A 172 -35.77 -10.25 31.71
N ASN A 173 -36.01 -9.23 32.54
CA ASN A 173 -34.96 -8.59 33.34
C ASN A 173 -34.39 -9.54 34.40
N LEU A 174 -35.23 -10.34 35.06
CA LEU A 174 -34.80 -11.30 36.08
C LEU A 174 -34.62 -12.68 35.46
N GLN A 175 -33.40 -12.97 34.99
CA GLN A 175 -33.08 -14.22 34.32
C GLN A 175 -31.66 -14.64 34.67
N TYR A 176 -31.40 -15.94 34.80
CA TYR A 176 -30.02 -16.42 34.87
C TYR A 176 -29.39 -16.46 33.48
N HIS A 177 -28.22 -15.86 33.34
CA HIS A 177 -27.53 -15.68 32.07
C HIS A 177 -26.03 -15.53 32.31
N GLY A 178 -25.20 -16.20 31.52
CA GLY A 178 -23.75 -16.21 31.71
C GLY A 178 -23.09 -17.47 31.17
N ASN A 179 -21.77 -17.52 31.25
CA ASN A 179 -20.97 -18.62 30.70
C ASN A 179 -20.37 -19.54 31.79
N GLY A 180 -20.88 -19.46 33.02
CA GLY A 180 -20.48 -20.29 34.16
C GLY A 180 -19.02 -20.11 34.56
N ARG A 181 -18.53 -18.88 34.57
CA ARG A 181 -17.15 -18.57 34.93
C ARG A 181 -16.94 -18.77 36.43
N THR A 182 -15.73 -19.19 36.79
CA THR A 182 -15.40 -19.42 38.21
C THR A 182 -14.90 -18.16 38.91
N ASP A 183 -14.17 -17.33 38.18
CA ASP A 183 -13.54 -16.11 38.70
C ASP A 183 -13.99 -14.92 37.84
N PRO A 184 -14.16 -13.72 38.44
CA PRO A 184 -14.43 -12.50 37.70
C PRO A 184 -13.36 -12.21 36.63
N VAL A 185 -13.77 -11.57 35.54
CA VAL A 185 -12.88 -11.19 34.43
C VAL A 185 -12.95 -9.70 34.15
N THR A 186 -11.86 -9.15 33.64
CA THR A 186 -11.85 -7.80 33.07
C THR A 186 -12.34 -7.86 31.63
N GLY A 187 -13.30 -7.00 31.29
CA GLY A 187 -13.73 -6.68 29.95
C GLY A 187 -13.55 -5.19 29.66
N THR A 188 -13.54 -4.85 28.38
CA THR A 188 -13.59 -3.47 27.89
C THR A 188 -14.81 -3.29 26.98
N PHE A 189 -15.27 -2.05 26.86
CA PHE A 189 -16.37 -1.70 25.97
C PHE A 189 -16.22 -0.28 25.45
N VAL A 190 -16.82 0.00 24.30
CA VAL A 190 -16.78 1.32 23.65
C VAL A 190 -18.20 1.86 23.56
N VAL A 191 -18.41 3.08 24.04
CA VAL A 191 -19.64 3.85 23.90
C VAL A 191 -19.42 4.93 22.84
N PRO A 192 -20.08 4.89 21.68
CA PRO A 192 -20.06 5.99 20.71
C PRO A 192 -20.46 7.33 21.37
N ALA A 193 -19.80 8.43 21.01
CA ALA A 193 -20.08 9.72 21.62
C ALA A 193 -21.50 10.24 21.32
N ASP A 194 -22.11 9.80 20.22
CA ASP A 194 -23.50 10.12 19.85
C ASP A 194 -24.56 9.38 20.69
N ALA A 195 -24.15 8.41 21.52
CA ALA A 195 -25.00 7.85 22.57
C ALA A 195 -25.19 8.81 23.76
N PHE A 196 -24.37 9.86 23.85
CA PHE A 196 -24.46 10.91 24.87
C PHE A 196 -25.09 12.19 24.31
N GLU A 197 -25.77 12.92 25.18
CA GLU A 197 -26.27 14.27 24.91
C GLU A 197 -25.59 15.30 25.83
N PRO A 198 -25.44 16.57 25.42
CA PRO A 198 -25.05 17.61 26.36
C PRO A 198 -26.06 17.73 27.52
N GLY A 199 -25.60 17.55 28.74
CA GLY A 199 -26.39 17.52 29.97
C GLY A 199 -26.21 16.22 30.75
N GLU A 200 -27.26 15.82 31.45
CA GLU A 200 -27.33 14.59 32.23
C GLU A 200 -27.50 13.36 31.32
N ASN A 201 -26.67 12.35 31.53
CA ASN A 201 -26.73 11.06 30.85
C ASN A 201 -26.71 9.94 31.87
N THR A 202 -27.51 8.89 31.66
CA THR A 202 -27.58 7.74 32.57
C THR A 202 -26.86 6.54 31.98
N ILE A 203 -25.93 5.98 32.75
CA ILE A 203 -25.25 4.73 32.47
C ILE A 203 -25.84 3.65 33.36
N SER A 204 -26.24 2.53 32.78
CA SER A 204 -26.87 1.43 33.50
C SER A 204 -26.17 0.09 33.23
N VAL A 205 -26.12 -0.78 34.23
CA VAL A 205 -25.58 -2.14 34.10
C VAL A 205 -26.58 -3.15 34.63
N ALA A 206 -26.91 -4.16 33.83
CA ALA A 206 -27.57 -5.38 34.30
C ALA A 206 -26.51 -6.47 34.43
N LEU A 207 -26.29 -6.95 35.66
CA LEU A 207 -25.32 -7.99 36.00
C LEU A 207 -26.06 -9.29 36.28
N TYR A 208 -25.72 -10.35 35.57
CA TYR A 208 -26.41 -11.62 35.58
C TYR A 208 -25.56 -12.67 36.27
N GLN A 209 -26.21 -13.54 37.04
CA GLN A 209 -25.60 -14.82 37.45
C GLN A 209 -25.96 -15.91 36.46
N ASP A 210 -25.04 -16.84 36.21
CA ASP A 210 -25.25 -17.95 35.25
C ASP A 210 -26.32 -18.93 35.72
N ALA A 211 -26.41 -19.16 37.04
CA ALA A 211 -27.23 -20.23 37.60
C ALA A 211 -27.82 -19.88 38.98
N PRO A 212 -28.91 -20.55 39.40
CA PRO A 212 -29.50 -20.43 40.75
C PRO A 212 -28.60 -20.92 41.89
N THR A 213 -27.41 -21.42 41.57
CA THR A 213 -26.43 -21.98 42.50
C THR A 213 -25.02 -21.41 42.27
N SER A 214 -24.91 -20.27 41.58
CA SER A 214 -23.65 -19.56 41.38
C SER A 214 -23.00 -19.27 42.74
N SER A 215 -21.69 -19.45 42.85
CA SER A 215 -21.04 -19.31 44.16
C SER A 215 -20.72 -17.87 44.52
N ASP A 216 -20.73 -16.98 43.53
CA ASP A 216 -20.29 -15.61 43.56
C ASP A 216 -20.99 -14.75 42.52
N ILE A 217 -20.90 -13.45 42.77
CA ILE A 217 -21.24 -12.40 41.85
C ILE A 217 -20.30 -11.22 42.09
N TYR A 218 -19.89 -10.52 41.02
CA TYR A 218 -18.97 -9.39 41.13
C TYR A 218 -19.21 -8.35 40.04
N LEU A 219 -19.10 -7.07 40.40
CA LEU A 219 -19.08 -5.94 39.48
C LEU A 219 -18.15 -4.83 39.99
N ASP A 220 -17.25 -4.37 39.14
CA ASP A 220 -16.43 -3.19 39.34
C ASP A 220 -16.26 -2.45 38.00
N VAL A 221 -16.98 -1.34 37.81
CA VAL A 221 -16.79 -0.47 36.65
C VAL A 221 -15.68 0.51 36.99
N ARG A 222 -14.52 0.31 36.36
CA ARG A 222 -13.25 0.93 36.75
C ARG A 222 -12.97 2.24 36.05
N SER A 223 -13.46 2.39 34.83
CA SER A 223 -13.24 3.60 34.05
C SER A 223 -14.29 3.75 32.94
N LEU A 224 -14.42 4.98 32.45
CA LEU A 224 -15.04 5.32 31.18
C LEU A 224 -14.36 6.60 30.69
N VAL A 225 -13.38 6.46 29.81
CA VAL A 225 -12.46 7.53 29.41
C VAL A 225 -12.77 7.93 27.98
N PRO A 226 -12.82 9.24 27.65
CA PRO A 226 -12.89 9.66 26.26
C PRO A 226 -11.70 9.06 25.48
N THR A 227 -12.00 8.48 24.31
CA THR A 227 -11.00 7.93 23.41
C THR A 227 -11.20 8.56 22.05
N HIS A 228 -10.10 8.91 21.38
CA HIS A 228 -10.14 9.58 20.09
C HIS A 228 -10.14 8.60 18.91
N GLY A 229 -10.14 7.29 19.20
CA GLY A 229 -9.80 6.29 18.21
C GLY A 229 -8.43 6.55 17.60
N GLU A 230 -7.91 5.58 16.87
CA GLU A 230 -6.70 5.76 16.08
C GLU A 230 -6.94 5.16 14.72
N VAL A 231 -6.73 5.97 13.69
CA VAL A 231 -6.61 5.51 12.32
C VAL A 231 -5.13 5.28 12.02
N ARG A 232 -4.80 4.07 11.58
CA ARG A 232 -3.43 3.66 11.25
C ARG A 232 -3.36 2.91 9.93
N ASP A 233 -2.13 2.68 9.47
CA ASP A 233 -1.81 1.82 8.32
C ASP A 233 -2.61 2.18 7.07
N VAL A 234 -2.74 3.48 6.80
CA VAL A 234 -3.41 3.98 5.61
C VAL A 234 -2.56 3.65 4.39
N ALA A 235 -3.15 2.89 3.46
CA ALA A 235 -2.55 2.47 2.19
C ALA A 235 -3.35 3.04 1.02
N LEU A 236 -2.69 3.77 0.14
CA LEU A 236 -3.25 4.27 -1.12
C LEU A 236 -2.93 3.26 -2.24
N ASN A 237 -3.87 2.39 -2.55
CA ASN A 237 -3.74 1.38 -3.60
C ASN A 237 -4.23 1.88 -4.97
N VAL A 238 -3.76 1.22 -6.03
CA VAL A 238 -4.31 1.44 -7.38
C VAL A 238 -5.81 1.14 -7.42
N GLY A 239 -6.56 1.93 -8.19
CA GLY A 239 -7.94 1.63 -8.57
C GLY A 239 -8.00 0.70 -9.79
N ALA A 240 -9.19 0.46 -10.33
CA ALA A 240 -9.37 -0.35 -11.53
C ALA A 240 -8.72 0.27 -12.78
N ASP A 241 -8.66 1.59 -12.82
CA ASP A 241 -8.11 2.44 -13.88
C ASP A 241 -7.53 3.74 -13.28
N GLU A 242 -6.95 4.61 -14.11
CA GLU A 242 -6.34 5.88 -13.70
C GLU A 242 -7.32 6.87 -13.04
N THR A 243 -8.63 6.71 -13.28
CA THR A 243 -9.71 7.53 -12.71
C THR A 243 -10.12 7.10 -11.30
N GLN A 244 -9.48 6.07 -10.75
CA GLN A 244 -9.79 5.51 -9.44
C GLN A 244 -8.55 5.38 -8.55
N ALA A 245 -8.79 5.39 -7.23
CA ALA A 245 -7.81 5.05 -6.22
C ALA A 245 -8.50 4.27 -5.09
N ASN A 246 -7.93 3.14 -4.70
CA ASN A 246 -8.41 2.39 -3.55
C ASN A 246 -7.68 2.86 -2.30
N VAL A 247 -8.37 2.90 -1.16
CA VAL A 247 -7.78 3.26 0.12
C VAL A 247 -8.13 2.20 1.15
N ALA A 248 -7.12 1.67 1.82
CA ALA A 248 -7.26 0.75 2.94
C ALA A 248 -6.72 1.39 4.23
N TRP A 249 -7.33 1.11 5.37
CA TRP A 249 -6.84 1.56 6.68
C TRP A 249 -7.41 0.71 7.81
N PHE A 250 -6.88 0.92 9.01
CA PHE A 250 -7.36 0.31 10.24
C PHE A 250 -7.85 1.37 11.21
N SER A 251 -8.91 1.09 11.97
CA SER A 251 -9.30 1.85 13.15
C SER A 251 -9.27 0.98 14.40
N THR A 252 -8.82 1.55 15.51
CA THR A 252 -8.83 0.85 16.82
C THR A 252 -10.25 0.69 17.38
N LEU A 253 -11.16 1.59 17.02
CA LEU A 253 -12.57 1.51 17.39
C LEU A 253 -13.38 0.84 16.26
N PRO A 254 -14.41 0.04 16.60
CA PRO A 254 -15.33 -0.50 15.62
C PRO A 254 -16.28 0.57 15.11
N GLY A 255 -16.71 0.44 13.85
CA GLY A 255 -17.68 1.35 13.26
C GLY A 255 -17.57 1.39 11.75
N ALA A 256 -18.53 2.05 11.10
CA ALA A 256 -18.39 2.40 9.69
C ALA A 256 -17.30 3.46 9.52
N GLY A 257 -16.60 3.43 8.40
CA GLY A 257 -15.63 4.45 8.02
C GLY A 257 -15.90 4.95 6.61
N GLU A 258 -15.32 6.08 6.26
CA GLU A 258 -15.35 6.64 4.92
C GLU A 258 -14.03 7.31 4.57
N VAL A 259 -13.83 7.53 3.27
CA VAL A 259 -12.82 8.44 2.75
C VAL A 259 -13.53 9.74 2.41
N GLN A 260 -13.04 10.86 2.93
CA GLN A 260 -13.42 12.19 2.48
C GLN A 260 -12.32 12.74 1.60
N TRP A 261 -12.67 13.31 0.45
CA TRP A 261 -11.69 13.81 -0.51
C TRP A 261 -12.21 15.03 -1.28
N ALA A 262 -11.27 15.88 -1.70
CA ALA A 262 -11.54 17.08 -2.48
C ALA A 262 -10.36 17.39 -3.42
N ARG A 263 -10.63 18.04 -4.54
CA ARG A 263 -9.58 18.61 -5.38
C ARG A 263 -8.94 19.81 -4.69
N VAL A 264 -7.61 19.85 -4.66
CA VAL A 264 -6.85 20.89 -3.95
C VAL A 264 -7.13 22.29 -4.51
N ASP A 265 -7.26 22.43 -5.83
CA ASP A 265 -7.54 23.71 -6.50
C ASP A 265 -8.94 24.28 -6.22
N GLU A 266 -9.87 23.45 -5.73
CA GLU A 266 -11.23 23.86 -5.34
C GLU A 266 -11.34 24.30 -3.88
N THR A 267 -10.36 23.95 -3.03
CA THR A 267 -10.43 24.18 -1.57
C THR A 267 -10.20 25.64 -1.16
N GLY A 268 -9.51 26.44 -1.97
CA GLY A 268 -9.09 27.79 -1.58
C GLY A 268 -8.07 27.83 -0.43
N GLY A 269 -7.41 26.70 -0.12
CA GLY A 269 -6.32 26.60 0.87
C GLY A 269 -6.67 25.88 2.18
N GLU A 270 -7.95 25.66 2.48
CA GLU A 270 -8.42 24.87 3.62
C GLU A 270 -9.64 24.02 3.21
N VAL A 271 -9.68 22.75 3.61
CA VAL A 271 -10.74 21.82 3.18
C VAL A 271 -11.94 21.93 4.11
N ASP A 272 -13.12 22.30 3.58
CA ASP A 272 -14.37 22.07 4.29
C ASP A 272 -14.82 20.61 4.13
N TRP A 273 -14.36 19.78 5.07
CA TRP A 273 -14.64 18.35 5.11
C TRP A 273 -16.14 18.01 5.20
N ARG A 274 -17.01 18.93 5.63
CA ARG A 274 -18.46 18.69 5.67
C ARG A 274 -19.09 18.67 4.28
N THR A 275 -18.42 19.25 3.30
CA THR A 275 -18.89 19.35 1.90
C THR A 275 -18.00 18.60 0.92
N ALA A 276 -16.93 17.97 1.41
CA ALA A 276 -16.05 17.13 0.60
C ALA A 276 -16.81 15.93 0.01
N ALA A 277 -16.31 15.40 -1.10
CA ALA A 277 -16.82 14.15 -1.66
C ALA A 277 -16.52 13.00 -0.69
N THR A 278 -17.42 12.02 -0.62
CA THR A 278 -17.30 10.87 0.29
C THR A 278 -17.38 9.55 -0.47
N SER A 279 -16.57 8.59 -0.02
CA SER A 279 -16.65 7.20 -0.43
C SER A 279 -16.77 6.32 0.81
N SER A 280 -17.91 5.63 0.98
CA SER A 280 -18.11 4.73 2.12
C SER A 280 -17.18 3.51 2.06
N SER A 281 -16.71 3.05 3.21
CA SER A 281 -15.90 1.83 3.29
C SER A 281 -16.74 0.57 3.47
N ARG A 282 -16.25 -0.53 2.91
CA ARG A 282 -16.46 -1.88 3.45
C ARG A 282 -15.53 -2.06 4.65
N ASN A 283 -16.02 -2.64 5.73
CA ASN A 283 -15.22 -2.86 6.94
C ASN A 283 -15.47 -4.22 7.60
N GLY A 284 -14.62 -4.59 8.55
CA GLY A 284 -14.80 -5.79 9.37
C GLY A 284 -13.75 -5.94 10.46
N ALA A 285 -13.94 -6.91 11.35
CA ALA A 285 -12.94 -7.24 12.36
C ALA A 285 -11.63 -7.71 11.70
N ALA A 286 -10.52 -7.14 12.15
CA ALA A 286 -9.19 -7.49 11.71
C ALA A 286 -8.57 -8.60 12.57
N ALA A 287 -7.58 -9.30 12.01
CA ALA A 287 -6.90 -10.39 12.72
C ALA A 287 -6.08 -9.93 13.94
N ASP A 288 -5.74 -8.64 14.01
CA ASP A 288 -5.03 -8.02 15.14
C ASP A 288 -5.95 -7.33 16.15
N GLY A 289 -7.27 -7.52 16.02
CA GLY A 289 -8.28 -6.99 16.94
C GLY A 289 -8.80 -5.59 16.62
N ALA A 290 -8.23 -4.91 15.61
CA ALA A 290 -8.77 -3.65 15.09
C ALA A 290 -9.93 -3.87 14.11
N THR A 291 -10.41 -2.80 13.48
CA THR A 291 -11.35 -2.85 12.36
C THR A 291 -10.62 -2.44 11.08
N TYR A 292 -10.64 -3.29 10.05
CA TYR A 292 -10.10 -2.94 8.73
C TYR A 292 -11.18 -2.25 7.90
N HIS A 293 -10.77 -1.38 6.98
CA HIS A 293 -11.63 -0.63 6.09
C HIS A 293 -11.03 -0.56 4.69
N HIS A 294 -11.87 -0.73 3.67
CA HIS A 294 -11.54 -0.52 2.25
C HIS A 294 -12.57 0.38 1.59
N ALA A 295 -12.14 1.39 0.84
CA ALA A 295 -13.00 2.25 0.05
C ALA A 295 -12.35 2.59 -1.29
N THR A 296 -13.15 3.03 -2.26
CA THR A 296 -12.67 3.46 -3.57
C THR A 296 -13.06 4.92 -3.81
N ILE A 297 -12.06 5.74 -4.10
CA ILE A 297 -12.23 7.08 -4.68
C ILE A 297 -12.44 6.90 -6.19
N THR A 298 -13.50 7.49 -6.74
CA THR A 298 -13.86 7.36 -8.15
C THR A 298 -14.04 8.73 -8.81
N GLY A 299 -13.96 8.77 -10.13
CA GLY A 299 -14.15 10.00 -10.89
C GLY A 299 -13.00 10.99 -10.71
N LEU A 300 -11.78 10.47 -10.51
CA LEU A 300 -10.58 11.30 -10.54
C LEU A 300 -10.38 11.86 -11.95
N GLU A 301 -9.97 13.10 -12.02
CA GLU A 301 -9.67 13.82 -13.26
C GLU A 301 -8.16 13.83 -13.51
N GLU A 302 -7.76 14.01 -14.77
CA GLU A 302 -6.37 14.16 -15.18
C GLU A 302 -5.72 15.42 -14.56
N ASP A 303 -4.39 15.40 -14.42
CA ASP A 303 -3.56 16.53 -14.01
C ASP A 303 -4.03 17.28 -12.75
N ALA A 304 -4.56 16.53 -11.77
CA ALA A 304 -5.17 17.08 -10.58
C ALA A 304 -4.46 16.61 -9.29
N ALA A 305 -4.50 17.46 -8.27
CA ALA A 305 -4.09 17.11 -6.91
C ALA A 305 -5.33 16.94 -6.04
N TYR A 306 -5.35 15.86 -5.26
CA TYR A 306 -6.45 15.52 -4.35
C TYR A 306 -5.95 15.45 -2.93
N VAL A 307 -6.66 16.09 -2.02
CA VAL A 307 -6.47 15.95 -0.58
C VAL A 307 -7.54 15.04 -0.03
N TYR A 308 -7.17 14.09 0.82
CA TYR A 308 -8.09 13.12 1.41
C TYR A 308 -7.76 12.82 2.86
N ARG A 309 -8.76 12.34 3.61
CA ARG A 309 -8.61 11.74 4.94
C ARG A 309 -9.54 10.56 5.09
N VAL A 310 -9.23 9.64 5.99
CA VAL A 310 -10.02 8.42 6.21
C VAL A 310 -10.42 8.27 7.66
N GLY A 311 -11.54 7.59 7.90
CA GLY A 311 -12.06 7.36 9.24
C GLY A 311 -13.52 7.78 9.37
N SER A 312 -13.91 8.24 10.55
CA SER A 312 -15.25 8.77 10.79
C SER A 312 -15.29 9.62 12.05
N ALA A 313 -16.43 10.28 12.29
CA ALA A 313 -16.67 10.92 13.59
C ALA A 313 -16.74 9.93 14.76
N ALA A 314 -16.94 8.63 14.53
CA ALA A 314 -17.05 7.59 15.57
C ALA A 314 -15.77 6.77 15.77
N THR A 315 -14.86 6.79 14.79
CA THR A 315 -13.61 6.02 14.82
C THR A 315 -12.35 6.88 14.85
N GLY A 316 -12.51 8.21 14.79
CA GLY A 316 -11.43 9.15 14.58
C GLY A 316 -11.12 9.35 13.10
N TRP A 317 -10.47 10.47 12.77
CA TRP A 317 -10.01 10.78 11.42
C TRP A 317 -8.48 10.68 11.33
N SER A 318 -7.95 10.20 10.21
CA SER A 318 -6.54 10.34 9.89
C SER A 318 -6.16 11.81 9.69
N GLU A 319 -4.87 12.09 9.80
CA GLU A 319 -4.32 13.31 9.20
C GLU A 319 -4.58 13.33 7.68
N PRO A 320 -4.87 14.50 7.08
CA PRO A 320 -5.03 14.61 5.65
C PRO A 320 -3.74 14.26 4.89
N SER A 321 -3.87 13.52 3.79
CA SER A 321 -2.80 13.22 2.84
C SER A 321 -3.16 13.75 1.45
N THR A 322 -2.17 13.93 0.58
CA THR A 322 -2.37 14.43 -0.79
C THR A 322 -1.77 13.47 -1.80
N PHE A 323 -2.46 13.22 -2.91
CA PHE A 323 -1.92 12.50 -4.06
C PHE A 323 -2.26 13.22 -5.35
N THR A 324 -1.59 12.86 -6.45
CA THR A 324 -1.80 13.46 -7.76
C THR A 324 -2.21 12.42 -8.81
N THR A 325 -2.95 12.88 -9.80
CA THR A 325 -3.20 12.16 -11.05
C THR A 325 -2.30 12.71 -12.16
N GLY A 326 -1.95 11.86 -13.12
CA GLY A 326 -1.23 12.26 -14.33
C GLY A 326 -2.18 12.70 -15.43
N THR A 327 -1.66 12.81 -16.65
CA THR A 327 -2.36 13.34 -17.84
C THR A 327 -3.41 12.41 -18.42
N PHE A 328 -3.54 11.18 -17.91
CA PHE A 328 -4.32 10.10 -18.52
C PHE A 328 -3.97 9.84 -20.00
N GLY A 329 -2.76 10.22 -20.42
CA GLY A 329 -2.25 9.98 -21.76
C GLY A 329 -1.41 8.71 -21.83
N ASP A 330 -1.01 8.35 -23.04
CA ASP A 330 -0.38 7.05 -23.32
C ASP A 330 1.14 7.03 -23.00
N GLU A 331 1.62 8.05 -22.28
CA GLU A 331 3.00 8.20 -21.82
C GLU A 331 3.03 8.44 -20.30
N PHE A 332 3.72 7.57 -19.56
CA PHE A 332 3.89 7.69 -18.11
C PHE A 332 5.08 6.87 -17.62
N SER A 333 5.46 7.07 -16.36
CA SER A 333 6.39 6.18 -15.68
C SER A 333 5.81 5.54 -14.41
N ALA A 334 6.31 4.37 -14.06
CA ALA A 334 5.96 3.66 -12.83
C ALA A 334 7.21 3.03 -12.19
N LEU A 335 7.21 2.93 -10.87
CA LEU A 335 8.28 2.26 -10.13
C LEU A 335 7.94 0.80 -9.89
N PHE A 336 8.94 -0.07 -9.92
CA PHE A 336 8.83 -1.49 -9.57
C PHE A 336 9.85 -1.87 -8.50
N VAL A 337 9.39 -2.57 -7.46
CA VAL A 337 10.20 -3.02 -6.33
C VAL A 337 9.96 -4.49 -6.01
N GLY A 338 11.05 -5.21 -5.73
CA GLY A 338 11.02 -6.54 -5.12
C GLY A 338 11.29 -6.47 -3.61
N ASP A 339 10.62 -7.34 -2.85
CA ASP A 339 11.06 -7.81 -1.52
C ASP A 339 11.56 -6.70 -0.57
N ALA A 340 10.65 -5.79 -0.20
CA ALA A 340 10.94 -4.85 0.89
C ALA A 340 11.12 -5.62 2.21
N GLN A 341 10.28 -6.64 2.42
CA GLN A 341 10.37 -7.70 3.41
C GLN A 341 10.82 -7.21 4.79
N ILE A 342 10.00 -6.32 5.36
CA ILE A 342 10.31 -5.69 6.64
C ILE A 342 10.45 -6.76 7.72
N GLY A 343 11.64 -6.85 8.33
CA GLY A 343 11.98 -7.82 9.36
C GLY A 343 12.94 -8.92 8.90
N ALA A 344 13.19 -9.09 7.60
CA ALA A 344 14.04 -10.15 7.07
C ALA A 344 15.50 -10.05 7.54
N SER A 345 15.99 -8.86 7.91
CA SER A 345 17.35 -8.72 8.48
C SER A 345 17.44 -9.19 9.94
N GLY A 346 16.32 -9.56 10.55
CA GLY A 346 16.19 -9.77 11.99
C GLY A 346 15.99 -8.46 12.77
N ASN A 347 15.88 -7.31 12.09
CA ASN A 347 15.62 -6.00 12.70
C ASN A 347 14.62 -5.19 11.86
N ALA A 348 13.33 -5.39 12.15
CA ALA A 348 12.24 -4.72 11.45
C ALA A 348 12.32 -3.18 11.47
N ALA A 349 12.79 -2.58 12.56
CA ALA A 349 12.92 -1.13 12.65
C ALA A 349 13.98 -0.56 11.68
N ASN A 350 15.11 -1.27 11.53
CA ASN A 350 16.15 -0.88 10.57
C ASN A 350 15.68 -1.11 9.13
N ASP A 351 15.00 -2.22 8.86
CA ASP A 351 14.45 -2.49 7.53
C ASP A 351 13.42 -1.43 7.14
N ALA A 352 12.51 -1.06 8.04
CA ALA A 352 11.53 0.01 7.82
C ALA A 352 12.19 1.38 7.59
N ALA A 353 13.22 1.73 8.38
CA ALA A 353 13.95 2.98 8.20
C ALA A 353 14.68 3.05 6.84
N ARG A 354 15.27 1.94 6.40
CA ARG A 354 15.91 1.85 5.08
C ARG A 354 14.89 1.90 3.96
N TRP A 355 13.78 1.20 4.11
CA TRP A 355 12.66 1.25 3.17
C TRP A 355 12.16 2.68 2.96
N ALA A 356 11.91 3.41 4.04
CA ALA A 356 11.53 4.83 3.98
C ALA A 356 12.56 5.69 3.24
N ALA A 357 13.85 5.58 3.58
CA ALA A 357 14.91 6.34 2.93
C ALA A 357 15.08 5.98 1.44
N ASN A 358 14.85 4.72 1.09
CA ASN A 358 14.92 4.23 -0.28
C ASN A 358 13.75 4.78 -1.11
N LEU A 359 12.54 4.83 -0.58
CA LEU A 359 11.40 5.49 -1.23
C LEU A 359 11.60 6.99 -1.42
N ASP A 360 12.18 7.68 -0.43
CA ASP A 360 12.58 9.08 -0.60
C ASP A 360 13.53 9.25 -1.78
N THR A 361 14.53 8.38 -1.89
CA THR A 361 15.50 8.39 -3.00
C THR A 361 14.84 8.09 -4.35
N MET A 362 13.92 7.12 -4.40
CA MET A 362 13.19 6.75 -5.62
C MET A 362 12.32 7.90 -6.11
N THR A 363 11.49 8.47 -5.22
CA THR A 363 10.55 9.54 -5.55
C THR A 363 11.23 10.89 -5.79
N GLU A 364 12.39 11.16 -5.19
CA GLU A 364 13.21 12.33 -5.55
C GLU A 364 13.80 12.22 -6.96
N ARG A 365 14.16 11.00 -7.39
CA ARG A 365 14.71 10.75 -8.73
C ARG A 365 13.62 10.69 -9.80
N HIS A 366 12.46 10.15 -9.46
CA HIS A 366 11.32 9.94 -10.35
C HIS A 366 10.09 10.68 -9.82
N PRO A 367 10.11 12.03 -9.79
CA PRO A 367 9.03 12.82 -9.19
C PRO A 367 7.69 12.69 -9.94
N ASP A 368 7.74 12.31 -11.21
CA ASP A 368 6.57 12.18 -12.09
C ASP A 368 6.03 10.74 -12.15
N THR A 369 6.52 9.83 -11.31
CA THR A 369 6.04 8.44 -11.29
C THR A 369 4.55 8.37 -10.93
N ALA A 370 3.78 7.65 -11.75
CA ALA A 370 2.34 7.53 -11.63
C ALA A 370 1.91 6.62 -10.47
N PHE A 371 2.60 5.49 -10.32
CA PHE A 371 2.35 4.50 -9.27
C PHE A 371 3.59 3.63 -8.99
N LEU A 372 3.49 2.79 -7.96
CA LEU A 372 4.49 1.79 -7.57
C LEU A 372 3.90 0.37 -7.70
N ILE A 373 4.69 -0.59 -8.19
CA ILE A 373 4.37 -2.01 -8.25
C ILE A 373 5.29 -2.75 -7.26
N SER A 374 4.71 -3.43 -6.28
CA SER A 374 5.43 -4.31 -5.35
C SER A 374 5.22 -5.78 -5.71
N ALA A 375 6.32 -6.52 -5.90
CA ALA A 375 6.32 -7.95 -6.26
C ALA A 375 6.06 -8.91 -5.09
N GLY A 376 5.55 -8.45 -3.95
CA GLY A 376 5.35 -9.28 -2.76
C GLY A 376 6.48 -9.24 -1.75
N ASP A 377 6.26 -9.98 -0.66
CA ASP A 377 7.06 -9.98 0.55
C ASP A 377 7.18 -8.55 1.09
N GLN A 378 6.03 -7.92 1.42
CA GLN A 378 6.08 -6.62 2.08
C GLN A 378 6.60 -6.77 3.52
N VAL A 379 6.20 -7.85 4.19
CA VAL A 379 6.62 -8.19 5.55
C VAL A 379 7.31 -9.55 5.61
N GLU A 380 8.16 -9.77 6.61
CA GLU A 380 8.79 -11.09 6.83
C GLU A 380 7.85 -12.09 7.53
N ASN A 381 6.91 -11.60 8.34
CA ASN A 381 5.96 -12.40 9.10
C ASN A 381 4.53 -11.90 8.84
N ALA A 382 3.73 -12.68 8.11
CA ALA A 382 2.35 -12.36 7.76
C ALA A 382 1.46 -11.86 8.91
N GLY A 383 1.70 -12.33 10.14
CA GLY A 383 0.92 -11.96 11.33
C GLY A 383 1.42 -10.71 12.08
N SER A 384 2.44 -10.01 11.59
CA SER A 384 3.10 -8.93 12.34
C SER A 384 2.58 -7.54 11.96
N SER A 385 1.64 -7.00 12.73
CA SER A 385 1.18 -5.61 12.56
C SER A 385 2.32 -4.59 12.67
N GLN A 386 3.37 -4.88 13.46
CA GLN A 386 4.56 -4.01 13.53
C GLN A 386 5.31 -3.91 12.18
N GLN A 387 5.41 -5.01 11.44
CA GLN A 387 6.10 -5.02 10.15
C GLN A 387 5.27 -4.32 9.07
N TYR A 388 3.94 -4.52 9.07
CA TYR A 388 3.03 -3.75 8.20
C TYR A 388 3.10 -2.25 8.50
N ALA A 389 3.06 -1.86 9.76
CA ALA A 389 3.24 -0.46 10.17
C ALA A 389 4.59 0.10 9.69
N GLY A 390 5.66 -0.70 9.73
CA GLY A 390 6.97 -0.33 9.19
C GLY A 390 6.98 -0.16 7.66
N PHE A 391 6.26 -1.01 6.93
CA PHE A 391 6.14 -0.93 5.47
C PHE A 391 5.29 0.28 5.03
N LEU A 392 4.20 0.58 5.76
CA LEU A 392 3.22 1.64 5.45
C LEU A 392 3.53 3.01 6.08
N ALA A 393 4.50 3.09 7.00
CA ALA A 393 4.92 4.35 7.62
C ALA A 393 5.36 5.45 6.61
N PRO A 394 6.11 5.16 5.53
CA PRO A 394 6.56 6.17 4.58
C PRO A 394 5.39 6.96 3.96
N ARG A 395 5.58 8.26 3.74
CA ARG A 395 4.51 9.12 3.19
C ARG A 395 4.05 8.71 1.80
N GLN A 396 4.96 8.16 1.02
CA GLN A 396 4.71 7.62 -0.30
C GLN A 396 3.59 6.56 -0.29
N MET A 397 3.40 5.79 0.79
CA MET A 397 2.30 4.79 0.86
C MET A 397 0.90 5.42 0.97
N ARG A 398 0.82 6.74 1.19
CA ARG A 398 -0.41 7.55 1.23
C ARG A 398 -0.45 8.65 0.16
N GLU A 399 0.64 8.85 -0.56
CA GLU A 399 0.79 9.94 -1.54
C GLU A 399 0.98 9.40 -2.97
N LEU A 400 1.53 8.18 -3.11
CA LEU A 400 1.73 7.48 -4.37
C LEU A 400 0.89 6.20 -4.36
N ARG A 401 0.03 6.04 -5.38
CA ARG A 401 -0.75 4.81 -5.57
C ARG A 401 0.20 3.63 -5.72
N PHE A 402 -0.10 2.50 -5.09
CA PHE A 402 0.70 1.29 -5.27
C PHE A 402 -0.13 0.01 -5.42
N ALA A 403 0.34 -0.85 -6.32
CA ALA A 403 -0.14 -2.20 -6.53
C ALA A 403 0.75 -3.19 -5.75
N VAL A 404 0.14 -4.26 -5.23
CA VAL A 404 0.82 -5.27 -4.41
C VAL A 404 0.56 -6.68 -4.92
N GLN A 405 1.59 -7.51 -4.92
CA GLN A 405 1.46 -8.97 -4.98
C GLN A 405 1.65 -9.56 -3.60
N ASP A 406 1.11 -10.76 -3.34
CA ASP A 406 1.40 -11.49 -2.12
C ASP A 406 2.64 -12.38 -2.30
N GLY A 407 3.62 -12.18 -1.44
CA GLY A 407 4.76 -13.07 -1.34
C GLY A 407 4.53 -14.20 -0.35
N ASN A 408 5.45 -15.16 -0.33
CA ASN A 408 5.31 -16.34 0.53
C ASN A 408 5.38 -15.97 2.02
N HIS A 409 5.92 -14.80 2.37
CA HIS A 409 5.92 -14.28 3.73
C HIS A 409 4.64 -13.54 4.13
N ASP A 410 3.77 -13.21 3.17
CA ASP A 410 2.53 -12.47 3.40
C ASP A 410 1.31 -13.39 3.61
N THR A 411 1.39 -14.67 3.20
CA THR A 411 0.20 -15.53 3.02
C THR A 411 -0.41 -16.10 4.30
N ALA A 412 0.36 -16.24 5.38
CA ALA A 412 -0.05 -17.00 6.56
C ALA A 412 -1.02 -16.25 7.51
N SER A 413 -1.60 -15.13 7.07
CA SER A 413 -2.48 -14.28 7.85
C SER A 413 -3.53 -13.59 6.98
N ALA A 414 -4.70 -13.31 7.56
CA ALA A 414 -5.71 -12.47 6.94
C ALA A 414 -5.29 -10.99 6.89
N LEU A 415 -4.25 -10.59 7.64
CA LEU A 415 -3.77 -9.21 7.65
C LEU A 415 -3.40 -8.72 6.25
N TYR A 416 -2.85 -9.56 5.37
CA TYR A 416 -2.52 -9.13 4.01
C TYR A 416 -3.76 -8.58 3.28
N ASP A 417 -4.83 -9.38 3.23
CA ASP A 417 -6.09 -8.99 2.57
C ASP A 417 -6.78 -7.82 3.29
N GLN A 418 -6.45 -7.57 4.56
CA GLN A 418 -7.02 -6.47 5.34
C GLN A 418 -6.25 -5.15 5.12
N HIS A 419 -4.95 -5.19 4.85
CA HIS A 419 -4.12 -4.01 4.58
C HIS A 419 -4.23 -3.47 3.16
N TYR A 420 -4.67 -4.30 2.20
CA TYR A 420 -4.63 -3.91 0.79
C TYR A 420 -5.98 -4.07 0.11
N ALA A 421 -6.42 -3.01 -0.56
CA ALA A 421 -7.66 -2.97 -1.34
C ALA A 421 -7.33 -3.14 -2.83
N MET A 422 -7.28 -4.40 -3.29
CA MET A 422 -6.97 -4.74 -4.69
C MET A 422 -8.20 -4.55 -5.60
N PRO A 423 -8.07 -3.84 -6.75
CA PRO A 423 -9.15 -3.66 -7.72
C PRO A 423 -9.39 -4.93 -8.53
N ASN A 424 -10.61 -5.14 -9.04
CA ASN A 424 -10.98 -6.27 -9.90
C ASN A 424 -10.50 -7.65 -9.38
N LEU A 425 -10.52 -7.83 -8.06
CA LEU A 425 -10.14 -9.07 -7.41
C LEU A 425 -11.03 -10.23 -7.88
N SER A 426 -10.39 -11.31 -8.31
CA SER A 426 -11.08 -12.52 -8.76
C SER A 426 -11.99 -13.09 -7.67
N THR A 427 -13.17 -13.56 -8.07
CA THR A 427 -14.10 -14.28 -7.19
C THR A 427 -13.81 -15.78 -7.08
N GLU A 428 -12.98 -16.33 -7.97
CA GLU A 428 -12.70 -17.77 -8.05
C GLU A 428 -11.29 -18.14 -7.57
N GLN A 429 -10.29 -17.39 -8.03
CA GLN A 429 -8.89 -17.49 -7.62
C GLN A 429 -8.60 -16.59 -6.42
N ARG A 430 -7.75 -17.09 -5.52
CA ARG A 430 -7.27 -16.34 -4.36
C ARG A 430 -6.30 -15.27 -4.82
N ARG A 431 -6.58 -13.98 -4.53
CA ARG A 431 -5.65 -12.85 -4.71
C ARG A 431 -5.16 -12.58 -6.14
N ASP A 432 -5.68 -13.27 -7.13
CA ASP A 432 -5.56 -12.85 -8.53
C ASP A 432 -6.42 -11.62 -8.78
N TYR A 433 -5.86 -10.62 -9.44
CA TYR A 433 -6.57 -9.39 -9.76
C TYR A 433 -5.98 -8.72 -10.99
N TRP A 434 -6.60 -7.64 -11.45
CA TRP A 434 -6.07 -6.87 -12.57
C TRP A 434 -6.46 -5.40 -12.46
N TYR A 435 -5.68 -4.55 -13.11
CA TYR A 435 -5.98 -3.14 -13.26
C TYR A 435 -5.38 -2.63 -14.56
N ALA A 436 -5.90 -1.52 -15.03
CA ALA A 436 -5.31 -0.77 -16.12
C ALA A 436 -4.73 0.54 -15.58
N TYR A 437 -3.75 1.06 -16.30
CA TYR A 437 -3.34 2.45 -16.14
C TYR A 437 -2.94 2.98 -17.50
N ASN A 438 -3.70 3.93 -18.02
CA ASN A 438 -3.54 4.47 -19.37
C ASN A 438 -3.48 3.33 -20.40
N ASN A 439 -2.35 3.15 -21.10
CA ASN A 439 -2.16 2.16 -22.15
C ASN A 439 -1.52 0.83 -21.70
N VAL A 440 -1.53 0.52 -20.39
CA VAL A 440 -0.99 -0.74 -19.85
C VAL A 440 -2.05 -1.53 -19.09
N LEU A 441 -2.24 -2.79 -19.47
CA LEU A 441 -2.97 -3.79 -18.69
C LEU A 441 -2.01 -4.53 -17.77
N VAL A 442 -2.29 -4.55 -16.46
CA VAL A 442 -1.52 -5.32 -15.49
C VAL A 442 -2.37 -6.45 -14.90
N VAL A 443 -1.90 -7.69 -15.03
CA VAL A 443 -2.53 -8.88 -14.47
C VAL A 443 -1.66 -9.45 -13.35
N ALA A 444 -2.24 -9.58 -12.17
CA ALA A 444 -1.60 -9.98 -10.94
C ALA A 444 -2.07 -11.39 -10.55
N ILE A 445 -1.14 -12.31 -10.26
CA ILE A 445 -1.49 -13.68 -9.83
C ILE A 445 -0.78 -14.13 -8.55
N ASP A 446 -1.47 -14.91 -7.74
CA ASP A 446 -0.96 -15.51 -6.51
C ASP A 446 -0.10 -16.76 -6.80
N SER A 447 1.22 -16.57 -6.84
CA SER A 447 2.15 -17.67 -7.12
C SER A 447 2.43 -18.64 -5.96
N ASN A 448 1.73 -18.54 -4.82
CA ASN A 448 2.07 -19.31 -3.60
C ASN A 448 1.58 -20.76 -3.60
N ASP A 449 0.62 -21.12 -4.47
CA ASP A 449 0.14 -22.49 -4.62
C ASP A 449 0.34 -22.97 -6.07
N SER A 450 1.31 -23.88 -6.24
CA SER A 450 1.68 -24.49 -7.53
C SER A 450 0.98 -25.84 -7.78
N SER A 451 -0.16 -26.10 -7.13
CA SER A 451 -0.99 -27.27 -7.44
C SER A 451 -1.58 -27.15 -8.84
N ALA A 452 -1.81 -28.30 -9.51
CA ALA A 452 -2.33 -28.31 -10.87
C ALA A 452 -3.70 -27.61 -10.99
N THR A 453 -4.54 -27.69 -9.96
CA THR A 453 -5.84 -26.99 -9.92
C THR A 453 -5.64 -25.49 -9.88
N GLN A 454 -4.75 -25.01 -9.01
CA GLN A 454 -4.51 -23.59 -8.82
C GLN A 454 -3.85 -22.98 -10.07
N ILE A 455 -2.86 -23.65 -10.65
CA ILE A 455 -2.24 -23.27 -11.93
C ILE A 455 -3.28 -23.17 -13.06
N ALA A 456 -4.18 -24.15 -13.18
CA ALA A 456 -5.24 -24.10 -14.20
C ALA A 456 -6.23 -22.94 -13.95
N GLY A 457 -6.45 -22.58 -12.69
CA GLY A 457 -7.22 -21.42 -12.29
C GLY A 457 -6.57 -20.10 -12.72
N HIS A 458 -5.27 -19.93 -12.45
CA HIS A 458 -4.49 -18.78 -12.91
C HIS A 458 -4.47 -18.68 -14.43
N GLU A 459 -4.25 -19.80 -15.13
CA GLU A 459 -4.30 -19.83 -16.60
C GLU A 459 -5.66 -19.34 -17.11
N ALA A 460 -6.76 -19.87 -16.56
CA ALA A 460 -8.10 -19.46 -16.96
C ALA A 460 -8.34 -17.97 -16.70
N PHE A 461 -7.91 -17.47 -15.54
CA PHE A 461 -8.04 -16.05 -15.19
C PHE A 461 -7.24 -15.15 -16.14
N VAL A 462 -5.95 -15.43 -16.38
CA VAL A 462 -5.11 -14.62 -17.25
C VAL A 462 -5.63 -14.66 -18.70
N ARG A 463 -6.05 -15.83 -19.20
CA ARG A 463 -6.66 -15.94 -20.54
C ARG A 463 -7.96 -15.16 -20.65
N ASP A 464 -8.79 -15.15 -19.62
CA ASP A 464 -10.05 -14.39 -19.59
C ASP A 464 -9.78 -12.87 -19.60
N VAL A 465 -8.92 -12.38 -18.71
CA VAL A 465 -8.59 -10.96 -18.61
C VAL A 465 -7.91 -10.47 -19.88
N VAL A 466 -6.84 -11.12 -20.34
CA VAL A 466 -6.11 -10.70 -21.54
C VAL A 466 -6.96 -10.87 -22.79
N GLY A 467 -7.73 -11.97 -22.91
CA GLY A 467 -8.62 -12.17 -24.05
C GLY A 467 -9.80 -11.19 -24.11
N THR A 468 -10.22 -10.65 -22.96
CA THR A 468 -11.32 -9.68 -22.89
C THR A 468 -10.84 -8.24 -23.07
N HIS A 469 -9.68 -7.91 -22.49
CA HIS A 469 -9.22 -6.52 -22.34
C HIS A 469 -7.90 -6.22 -23.06
N GLY A 470 -7.09 -7.22 -23.40
CA GLY A 470 -5.72 -7.04 -23.89
C GLY A 470 -5.62 -6.16 -25.14
N ASP A 471 -6.56 -6.31 -26.08
CA ASP A 471 -6.62 -5.53 -27.33
C ASP A 471 -6.93 -4.03 -27.10
N GLU A 472 -7.33 -3.63 -25.88
CA GLU A 472 -7.59 -2.23 -25.51
C GLU A 472 -6.31 -1.48 -25.10
N TYR A 473 -5.18 -2.19 -24.88
CA TYR A 473 -3.96 -1.64 -24.31
C TYR A 473 -2.72 -1.88 -25.19
N ASP A 474 -1.77 -0.97 -25.13
CA ASP A 474 -0.50 -1.07 -25.86
C ASP A 474 0.51 -2.00 -25.19
N TRP A 475 0.30 -2.40 -23.93
CA TRP A 475 1.20 -3.31 -23.23
C TRP A 475 0.43 -4.20 -22.26
N VAL A 476 0.78 -5.49 -22.23
CA VAL A 476 0.29 -6.44 -21.24
C VAL A 476 1.44 -6.84 -20.32
N VAL A 477 1.30 -6.51 -19.05
CA VAL A 477 2.26 -6.85 -17.99
C VAL A 477 1.64 -7.87 -17.05
N VAL A 478 2.37 -8.93 -16.74
CA VAL A 478 1.99 -9.89 -15.69
C VAL A 478 2.92 -9.74 -14.49
N THR A 479 2.39 -9.80 -13.28
CA THR A 479 3.21 -9.76 -12.06
C THR A 479 2.77 -10.78 -11.02
N PHE A 480 3.76 -11.37 -10.36
CA PHE A 480 3.60 -12.35 -9.28
C PHE A 480 4.90 -12.46 -8.49
N HIS A 481 4.88 -13.13 -7.33
CA HIS A 481 6.03 -13.15 -6.45
C HIS A 481 7.19 -14.06 -6.92
N HIS A 482 6.94 -15.35 -7.16
CA HIS A 482 8.00 -16.34 -7.39
C HIS A 482 8.63 -16.26 -8.78
N SER A 483 9.89 -15.83 -8.86
CA SER A 483 10.60 -15.64 -10.14
C SER A 483 10.83 -16.92 -10.94
N LEU A 484 10.18 -17.05 -12.10
CA LEU A 484 10.33 -18.20 -13.00
C LEU A 484 11.76 -18.33 -13.59
N TYR A 485 12.40 -17.19 -13.84
CA TYR A 485 13.69 -17.08 -14.54
C TYR A 485 14.71 -16.26 -13.75
N SER A 486 14.99 -16.69 -12.52
CA SER A 486 16.01 -16.07 -11.68
C SER A 486 17.41 -16.69 -11.86
N GLN A 487 18.42 -15.93 -11.46
CA GLN A 487 19.82 -16.32 -11.33
C GLN A 487 20.19 -16.87 -9.94
N ALA A 488 19.28 -16.80 -8.95
CA ALA A 488 19.42 -17.43 -7.64
C ALA A 488 18.83 -18.85 -7.60
N PHE A 489 18.96 -19.51 -6.45
CA PHE A 489 18.73 -20.94 -6.30
C PHE A 489 17.26 -21.36 -6.31
N HIS A 490 16.33 -20.46 -5.95
CA HIS A 490 14.89 -20.73 -5.93
C HIS A 490 14.32 -20.98 -7.33
N SER A 491 15.02 -20.55 -8.39
CA SER A 491 14.69 -20.90 -9.79
C SER A 491 14.61 -22.42 -10.06
N ARG A 492 15.10 -23.25 -9.13
CA ARG A 492 15.15 -24.71 -9.18
C ARG A 492 14.12 -25.38 -8.26
N ASP A 493 13.43 -24.61 -7.43
CA ASP A 493 12.44 -25.15 -6.51
C ASP A 493 11.27 -25.74 -7.28
N THR A 494 10.68 -26.80 -6.71
CA THR A 494 9.75 -27.65 -7.48
C THR A 494 8.45 -26.94 -7.85
N ASP A 495 8.03 -26.00 -7.02
CA ASP A 495 6.92 -25.08 -7.25
C ASP A 495 7.24 -24.08 -8.37
N VAL A 496 8.39 -23.42 -8.32
CA VAL A 496 8.85 -22.49 -9.37
C VAL A 496 8.98 -23.19 -10.71
N VAL A 497 9.53 -24.41 -10.73
CA VAL A 497 9.63 -25.22 -11.96
C VAL A 497 8.24 -25.53 -12.53
N ARG A 498 7.26 -25.91 -11.70
CA ARG A 498 5.89 -26.19 -12.15
C ARG A 498 5.21 -24.96 -12.72
N LEU A 499 5.30 -23.83 -12.02
CA LEU A 499 4.76 -22.55 -12.48
C LEU A 499 5.40 -22.16 -13.81
N ARG A 500 6.73 -22.28 -13.93
CA ARG A 500 7.46 -21.96 -15.17
C ARG A 500 7.01 -22.83 -16.34
N GLU A 501 6.96 -24.13 -16.15
CA GLU A 501 6.59 -25.07 -17.22
C GLU A 501 5.14 -24.89 -17.68
N ALA A 502 4.24 -24.51 -16.77
CA ALA A 502 2.82 -24.35 -17.08
C ALA A 502 2.46 -22.96 -17.61
N LEU A 503 2.96 -21.88 -16.99
CA LEU A 503 2.50 -20.52 -17.25
C LEU A 503 3.31 -19.79 -18.33
N SER A 504 4.61 -20.09 -18.49
CA SER A 504 5.41 -19.38 -19.51
C SER A 504 4.87 -19.57 -20.94
N PRO A 505 4.44 -20.79 -21.36
CA PRO A 505 3.74 -20.97 -22.64
C PRO A 505 2.43 -20.19 -22.73
N VAL A 506 1.67 -20.09 -21.63
CA VAL A 506 0.41 -19.32 -21.60
C VAL A 506 0.69 -17.83 -21.81
N PHE A 507 1.73 -17.29 -21.17
CA PHE A 507 2.10 -15.87 -21.33
C PHE A 507 2.57 -15.57 -22.75
N SER A 508 3.35 -16.46 -23.37
CA SER A 508 3.71 -16.35 -24.79
C SER A 508 2.49 -16.42 -25.70
N ASP A 509 1.59 -17.41 -25.50
CA ASP A 509 0.37 -17.55 -26.30
C ASP A 509 -0.55 -16.32 -26.25
N LEU A 510 -0.48 -15.56 -25.14
CA LEU A 510 -1.31 -14.39 -24.89
C LEU A 510 -0.65 -13.07 -25.28
N GLY A 511 0.58 -13.09 -25.81
CA GLY A 511 1.30 -11.87 -26.18
C GLY A 511 1.65 -10.99 -24.98
N VAL A 512 1.94 -11.58 -23.81
CA VAL A 512 2.43 -10.83 -22.65
C VAL A 512 3.80 -10.23 -22.98
N ASP A 513 3.96 -8.92 -22.81
CA ASP A 513 5.21 -8.24 -23.14
C ASP A 513 6.26 -8.41 -22.04
N LEU A 514 5.85 -8.22 -20.79
CA LEU A 514 6.73 -8.15 -19.63
C LEU A 514 6.16 -8.88 -18.42
N VAL A 515 7.01 -9.66 -17.75
CA VAL A 515 6.71 -10.30 -16.48
C VAL A 515 7.63 -9.77 -15.39
N LEU A 516 7.03 -9.31 -14.29
CA LEU A 516 7.71 -8.72 -13.13
C LEU A 516 7.54 -9.58 -11.88
N ALA A 517 8.66 -10.02 -11.28
CA ALA A 517 8.66 -10.88 -10.09
C ALA A 517 9.74 -10.52 -9.06
N GLY A 518 9.62 -11.08 -7.85
CA GLY A 518 10.55 -10.88 -6.71
C GLY A 518 11.15 -12.20 -6.23
N HIS A 519 11.06 -12.48 -4.93
CA HIS A 519 11.39 -13.75 -4.24
C HIS A 519 12.86 -14.12 -4.15
N ASP A 520 13.65 -13.81 -5.18
CA ASP A 520 15.00 -14.34 -5.35
C ASP A 520 16.11 -13.38 -4.93
N HIS A 521 15.76 -12.16 -4.49
CA HIS A 521 16.71 -11.19 -3.92
C HIS A 521 18.02 -11.05 -4.72
N ILE A 522 17.90 -11.06 -6.05
CA ILE A 522 18.98 -10.86 -7.02
C ILE A 522 18.37 -10.29 -8.29
N TYR A 523 18.96 -9.22 -8.84
CA TYR A 523 18.47 -8.71 -10.11
C TYR A 523 18.75 -9.72 -11.21
N THR A 524 17.73 -10.10 -11.98
CA THR A 524 17.87 -10.96 -13.16
C THR A 524 16.99 -10.46 -14.29
N ARG A 525 17.55 -10.35 -15.49
CA ARG A 525 16.83 -10.15 -16.75
C ARG A 525 17.01 -11.39 -17.62
N SER A 526 15.92 -11.98 -18.08
CA SER A 526 15.96 -13.08 -19.03
C SER A 526 16.35 -12.61 -20.44
N TYR A 527 16.70 -13.53 -21.33
CA TYR A 527 16.48 -13.32 -22.76
C TYR A 527 14.98 -13.15 -23.03
N LEU A 528 14.59 -12.72 -24.23
CA LEU A 528 13.23 -12.96 -24.67
C LEU A 528 12.96 -14.46 -24.65
N MET A 529 11.78 -14.86 -24.17
CA MET A 529 11.41 -16.27 -23.99
C MET A 529 10.23 -16.61 -24.88
N GLU A 530 10.37 -17.64 -25.70
CA GLU A 530 9.29 -18.29 -26.44
C GLU A 530 8.82 -19.51 -25.63
N GLY A 531 7.71 -19.34 -24.91
CA GLY A 531 7.29 -20.22 -23.83
C GLY A 531 8.40 -20.36 -22.78
N ALA A 532 8.96 -21.57 -22.66
CA ALA A 532 10.09 -21.82 -21.75
C ALA A 532 11.48 -21.78 -22.41
N THR A 533 11.54 -21.43 -23.70
CA THR A 533 12.76 -21.49 -24.51
C THR A 533 13.38 -20.10 -24.69
N PRO A 534 14.65 -19.87 -24.31
CA PRO A 534 15.28 -18.57 -24.49
C PRO A 534 15.65 -18.31 -25.96
N VAL A 535 15.29 -17.13 -26.47
CA VAL A 535 15.69 -16.60 -27.77
C VAL A 535 17.03 -15.88 -27.61
N VAL A 536 18.12 -16.61 -27.83
CA VAL A 536 19.48 -16.10 -27.61
C VAL A 536 19.99 -15.36 -28.86
N PRO A 537 20.23 -14.03 -28.78
CA PRO A 537 20.76 -13.26 -29.90
C PRO A 537 22.22 -13.60 -30.20
N ALA A 538 22.67 -13.27 -31.42
CA ALA A 538 24.07 -13.45 -31.81
C ALA A 538 25.03 -12.50 -31.06
N ALA A 539 24.55 -11.30 -30.70
CA ALA A 539 25.28 -10.36 -29.87
C ALA A 539 25.12 -10.73 -28.39
N ALA A 540 26.17 -10.51 -27.60
CA ALA A 540 26.07 -10.68 -26.16
C ALA A 540 25.16 -9.59 -25.55
N PRO A 541 24.28 -9.92 -24.57
CA PRO A 541 23.41 -8.94 -23.93
C PRO A 541 24.18 -7.76 -23.34
N ALA A 542 23.68 -6.55 -23.57
CA ALA A 542 24.25 -5.29 -23.11
C ALA A 542 23.30 -4.52 -22.18
N GLU A 543 23.86 -3.61 -21.38
CA GLU A 543 23.05 -2.56 -20.79
C GLU A 543 22.64 -1.61 -21.92
N GLY A 544 21.37 -1.23 -21.98
CA GLY A 544 20.80 -0.43 -23.07
C GLY A 544 20.33 -1.26 -24.27
N ASP A 545 20.13 -2.58 -24.11
CA ASP A 545 19.56 -3.42 -25.17
C ASP A 545 18.17 -2.90 -25.57
N VAL A 546 17.95 -2.72 -26.88
CA VAL A 546 16.63 -2.49 -27.48
C VAL A 546 16.21 -3.80 -28.13
N LEU A 547 15.15 -4.39 -27.60
CA LEU A 547 14.58 -5.66 -28.01
C LEU A 547 13.30 -5.39 -28.80
N THR A 548 13.13 -6.11 -29.91
CA THR A 548 11.90 -6.11 -30.69
C THR A 548 11.33 -7.52 -30.60
N PRO A 549 10.43 -7.80 -29.63
CA PRO A 549 9.85 -9.13 -29.46
C PRO A 549 8.97 -9.50 -30.66
N GLU A 550 9.01 -10.77 -31.04
CA GLU A 550 7.94 -11.38 -31.85
C GLU A 550 6.70 -11.62 -30.96
N GLU A 551 5.55 -11.89 -31.57
CA GLU A 551 4.23 -11.97 -30.89
C GLU A 551 4.20 -12.96 -29.70
N ASP A 552 5.02 -14.01 -29.71
CA ASP A 552 5.08 -15.07 -28.68
C ASP A 552 6.29 -14.95 -27.74
N GLN A 553 6.98 -13.80 -27.74
CA GLN A 553 8.21 -13.59 -26.99
C GLN A 553 8.02 -12.66 -25.78
N VAL A 554 8.27 -13.20 -24.59
CA VAL A 554 8.04 -12.50 -23.32
C VAL A 554 9.37 -12.15 -22.66
N LEU A 555 9.51 -10.94 -22.10
CA LEU A 555 10.64 -10.57 -21.24
C LEU A 555 10.30 -10.82 -19.76
N TYR A 556 11.23 -11.41 -19.00
CA TYR A 556 11.08 -11.61 -17.55
C TYR A 556 12.13 -10.83 -16.78
N LEU A 557 11.71 -10.16 -15.72
CA LEU A 557 12.58 -9.41 -14.81
C LEU A 557 12.28 -9.77 -13.35
N THR A 558 13.35 -10.16 -12.65
CA THR A 558 13.37 -10.39 -11.21
C THR A 558 13.94 -9.17 -10.49
N GLY A 559 13.16 -8.58 -9.59
CA GLY A 559 13.60 -7.54 -8.67
C GLY A 559 14.57 -8.08 -7.62
N ASN A 560 15.51 -7.26 -7.21
CA ASN A 560 16.30 -7.50 -5.99
C ASN A 560 15.54 -6.94 -4.76
N SER A 561 16.11 -7.09 -3.56
CA SER A 561 15.56 -6.45 -2.36
C SER A 561 15.59 -4.93 -2.46
N SER A 562 14.43 -4.31 -2.27
CA SER A 562 14.25 -2.85 -2.35
C SER A 562 14.51 -2.12 -1.04
N SER A 563 14.48 -2.80 0.11
CA SER A 563 14.89 -2.26 1.41
C SER A 563 16.37 -2.56 1.72
N GLY A 564 16.94 -3.57 1.07
CA GLY A 564 18.25 -4.13 1.40
C GLY A 564 18.25 -4.94 2.70
N SER A 565 17.13 -5.59 3.02
CA SER A 565 16.95 -6.45 4.20
C SER A 565 17.64 -7.82 4.04
N LYS A 566 17.64 -8.38 2.81
CA LYS A 566 18.18 -9.71 2.49
C LYS A 566 18.65 -9.78 1.03
N PHE A 567 19.68 -10.59 0.73
CA PHE A 567 20.25 -10.78 -0.62
C PHE A 567 20.65 -12.24 -0.84
N TYR A 568 20.51 -12.74 -2.07
CA TYR A 568 20.97 -14.10 -2.43
C TYR A 568 22.18 -14.08 -3.37
N ASP A 569 22.95 -15.16 -3.32
CA ASP A 569 24.14 -15.37 -4.14
C ASP A 569 23.79 -15.89 -5.55
N PHE A 570 24.71 -15.64 -6.48
CA PHE A 570 24.66 -16.21 -7.83
C PHE A 570 24.73 -17.74 -7.81
N ASP A 571 23.73 -18.40 -8.43
CA ASP A 571 23.62 -19.87 -8.50
C ASP A 571 24.01 -20.45 -9.89
N GLY A 572 25.18 -20.08 -10.40
CA GLY A 572 25.74 -20.66 -11.63
C GLY A 572 25.01 -20.26 -12.91
N ALA A 573 25.68 -20.29 -14.06
CA ALA A 573 25.07 -19.85 -15.31
C ALA A 573 23.77 -20.61 -15.64
N LYS A 574 22.70 -19.87 -15.94
CA LYS A 574 21.43 -20.42 -16.42
C LYS A 574 21.24 -20.08 -17.91
N PRO A 575 20.60 -20.96 -18.71
CA PRO A 575 20.46 -20.74 -20.14
C PRO A 575 19.52 -19.58 -20.51
N TRP A 576 18.62 -19.18 -19.60
CA TRP A 576 17.67 -18.10 -19.80
C TRP A 576 18.20 -16.71 -19.40
N THR A 577 19.32 -16.61 -18.70
CA THR A 577 19.79 -15.33 -18.14
C THR A 577 20.52 -14.51 -19.20
N ALA A 578 19.96 -13.35 -19.55
CA ALA A 578 20.64 -12.35 -20.37
C ALA A 578 21.54 -11.46 -19.51
N ARG A 579 21.02 -10.94 -18.40
CA ARG A 579 21.75 -10.13 -17.43
C ARG A 579 21.37 -10.45 -16.00
N TRP A 580 22.30 -10.20 -15.09
CA TRP A 580 22.08 -10.32 -13.66
C TRP A 580 23.03 -9.37 -12.91
N GLU A 581 22.67 -9.01 -11.68
CA GLU A 581 23.49 -8.16 -10.82
C GLU A 581 23.29 -8.52 -9.35
N GLN A 582 24.38 -8.57 -8.57
CA GLN A 582 24.31 -8.70 -7.11
C GLN A 582 25.45 -7.93 -6.41
N SER A 583 25.24 -6.64 -6.26
CA SER A 583 26.11 -5.73 -5.52
C SER A 583 25.84 -5.74 -4.02
N ARG A 584 24.76 -6.41 -3.59
CA ARG A 584 24.18 -6.33 -2.23
C ARG A 584 23.81 -4.89 -1.84
N GLU A 585 23.49 -4.08 -2.84
CA GLU A 585 22.80 -2.82 -2.67
C GLU A 585 21.31 -3.04 -2.95
N ALA A 586 20.47 -2.31 -2.22
CA ALA A 586 19.05 -2.27 -2.55
C ALA A 586 18.87 -1.75 -3.98
N SER A 587 17.87 -2.24 -4.72
CA SER A 587 17.57 -1.75 -6.06
C SER A 587 16.08 -1.63 -6.33
N TYR A 588 15.74 -0.85 -7.34
CA TYR A 588 14.39 -0.73 -7.90
C TYR A 588 14.48 -0.54 -9.41
N SER A 589 13.36 -0.67 -10.09
CA SER A 589 13.25 -0.36 -11.52
C SER A 589 12.28 0.79 -11.76
N ASP A 590 12.58 1.59 -12.76
CA ASP A 590 11.70 2.60 -13.37
C ASP A 590 11.23 2.06 -14.71
N LEU A 591 9.92 2.03 -14.91
CA LEU A 591 9.26 1.66 -16.15
C LEU A 591 8.85 2.96 -16.82
N ASP A 592 9.39 3.23 -18.00
CA ASP A 592 9.06 4.39 -18.84
C ASP A 592 8.29 3.88 -20.06
N VAL A 593 7.02 4.24 -20.15
CA VAL A 593 6.04 3.67 -21.08
C VAL A 593 5.62 4.72 -22.08
N THR A 594 5.60 4.34 -23.35
CA THR A 594 4.97 5.07 -24.47
C THR A 594 4.14 4.08 -25.29
N PRO A 595 3.33 4.53 -26.27
CA PRO A 595 2.62 3.60 -27.15
C PRO A 595 3.53 2.65 -27.94
N THR A 596 4.81 3.00 -28.10
CA THR A 596 5.74 2.27 -28.98
C THR A 596 6.89 1.62 -28.25
N SER A 597 7.19 2.04 -27.02
CA SER A 597 8.28 1.49 -26.22
C SER A 597 7.93 1.33 -24.75
N LEU A 598 8.37 0.23 -24.15
CA LEU A 598 8.41 0.02 -22.71
C LEU A 598 9.88 -0.13 -22.29
N THR A 599 10.43 0.87 -21.61
CA THR A 599 11.80 0.83 -21.10
C THR A 599 11.83 0.53 -19.62
N VAL A 600 12.58 -0.50 -19.21
CA VAL A 600 12.87 -0.77 -17.80
C VAL A 600 14.31 -0.37 -17.51
N THR A 601 14.49 0.60 -16.61
CA THR A 601 15.81 0.96 -16.08
C THR A 601 15.91 0.58 -14.61
N THR A 602 16.81 -0.35 -14.28
CA THR A 602 17.05 -0.76 -12.89
C THR A 602 18.19 0.06 -12.30
N TYR A 603 18.00 0.56 -11.08
CA TYR A 603 18.99 1.34 -10.36
C TYR A 603 19.36 0.68 -9.04
N ALA A 604 20.63 0.72 -8.69
CA ALA A 604 21.04 0.53 -7.30
C ALA A 604 20.65 1.79 -6.52
N THR A 605 19.86 1.66 -5.45
CA THR A 605 19.25 2.80 -4.74
C THR A 605 20.31 3.68 -4.07
N GLY A 606 21.28 3.07 -3.37
CA GLY A 606 22.29 3.80 -2.61
C GLY A 606 23.30 4.55 -3.50
N SER A 607 23.89 3.85 -4.48
CA SER A 607 24.86 4.45 -5.40
C SER A 607 24.22 5.21 -6.56
N GLN A 608 22.91 5.05 -6.79
CA GLN A 608 22.14 5.60 -7.91
C GLN A 608 22.64 5.19 -9.31
N ARG A 609 23.55 4.22 -9.39
CA ARG A 609 24.06 3.65 -10.65
C ARG A 609 22.94 2.91 -11.39
N VAL A 610 22.92 3.01 -12.71
CA VAL A 610 22.15 2.12 -13.60
C VAL A 610 22.74 0.71 -13.47
N VAL A 611 21.96 -0.24 -12.97
CA VAL A 611 22.29 -1.67 -12.91
C VAL A 611 22.14 -2.30 -14.29
N ASP A 612 21.01 -2.03 -14.94
CA ASP A 612 20.69 -2.45 -16.29
C ASP A 612 19.64 -1.49 -16.90
N ARG A 613 19.55 -1.47 -18.22
CA ARG A 613 18.51 -0.79 -18.98
C ARG A 613 18.13 -1.67 -20.17
N VAL A 614 16.85 -1.89 -20.37
CA VAL A 614 16.32 -2.64 -21.50
C VAL A 614 15.05 -1.97 -22.02
N THR A 615 14.88 -1.94 -23.33
CA THR A 615 13.70 -1.37 -23.99
C THR A 615 13.04 -2.45 -24.83
N LEU A 616 11.74 -2.70 -24.61
CA LEU A 616 10.89 -3.40 -25.56
C LEU A 616 10.35 -2.38 -26.55
N GLN A 617 10.49 -2.65 -27.85
CA GLN A 617 10.05 -1.79 -28.94
C GLN A 617 9.06 -2.58 -29.81
N ARG A 618 7.87 -2.03 -30.07
CA ARG A 618 6.88 -2.66 -30.97
C ARG A 618 7.42 -2.76 -32.41
N GLU A 619 7.19 -3.90 -33.05
CA GLU A 619 7.77 -4.26 -34.36
C GLU A 619 7.36 -3.32 -35.50
N ASP A 620 6.09 -2.89 -35.54
CA ASP A 620 5.56 -1.98 -36.57
C ASP A 620 6.24 -0.59 -36.57
N GLU A 621 6.89 -0.23 -35.46
CA GLU A 621 7.60 1.03 -35.27
C GLU A 621 9.11 0.82 -35.01
N ALA A 622 9.61 -0.40 -35.16
CA ALA A 622 11.04 -0.68 -35.14
C ALA A 622 11.67 -0.07 -36.39
N GLY A 623 12.45 1.00 -36.22
CA GLY A 623 13.21 1.55 -37.32
C GLY A 623 14.14 0.52 -37.96
N PRO A 624 14.64 0.78 -39.17
CA PRO A 624 15.31 -0.23 -39.98
C PRO A 624 16.54 -0.82 -39.26
N ALA A 625 16.68 -2.14 -39.29
CA ALA A 625 17.81 -2.84 -38.66
C ALA A 625 19.14 -2.50 -39.35
N LEU A 626 20.13 -2.04 -38.57
CA LEU A 626 21.45 -1.64 -39.06
C LEU A 626 22.57 -2.35 -38.30
N ALA A 627 23.53 -2.96 -39.01
CA ALA A 627 24.79 -3.44 -38.44
C ALA A 627 25.90 -2.41 -38.66
N VAL A 628 26.50 -1.91 -37.57
CA VAL A 628 27.45 -0.78 -37.62
C VAL A 628 28.87 -1.20 -37.23
N GLU A 629 29.83 -0.81 -38.06
CA GLU A 629 31.27 -0.98 -37.83
C GLU A 629 31.96 0.39 -37.85
N THR A 630 32.79 0.65 -36.85
CA THR A 630 33.62 1.85 -36.78
C THR A 630 35.11 1.50 -36.81
N SER A 631 35.93 2.41 -37.31
CA SER A 631 37.39 2.31 -37.18
C SER A 631 38.03 3.69 -37.21
N ALA A 632 39.14 3.86 -36.48
CA ALA A 632 39.97 5.06 -36.55
C ALA A 632 41.30 4.74 -37.26
N ARG A 633 41.74 5.61 -38.17
CA ARG A 633 42.96 5.38 -38.97
C ARG A 633 43.66 6.66 -39.36
N CYS A 634 44.94 6.54 -39.68
CA CYS A 634 45.77 7.63 -40.16
C CYS A 634 45.85 7.64 -41.69
N LEU A 635 45.62 8.81 -42.30
CA LEU A 635 45.83 9.04 -43.73
C LEU A 635 46.63 10.33 -43.89
N ALA A 636 47.85 10.21 -44.42
CA ALA A 636 48.77 11.32 -44.67
C ALA A 636 48.96 12.26 -43.45
N GLY A 637 49.14 11.69 -42.25
CA GLY A 637 49.39 12.44 -41.02
C GLY A 637 48.14 13.05 -40.36
N THR A 638 46.95 12.80 -40.91
CA THR A 638 45.68 13.24 -40.32
C THR A 638 44.88 12.03 -39.83
N ALA A 639 44.24 12.15 -38.67
CA ALA A 639 43.34 11.15 -38.12
C ALA A 639 41.97 11.17 -38.82
N TYR A 640 41.40 10.00 -39.04
CA TYR A 640 40.08 9.80 -39.63
C TYR A 640 39.28 8.77 -38.83
N VAL A 641 37.97 9.02 -38.69
CA VAL A 641 36.99 8.06 -38.18
C VAL A 641 36.16 7.56 -39.36
N ALA A 642 36.21 6.26 -39.64
CA ALA A 642 35.43 5.61 -40.66
C ALA A 642 34.25 4.86 -40.04
N VAL A 643 33.07 5.05 -40.63
CA VAL A 643 31.81 4.47 -40.18
C VAL A 643 31.19 3.74 -41.36
N ARG A 644 30.80 2.49 -41.13
CA ARG A 644 30.03 1.67 -42.06
C ARG A 644 28.77 1.19 -41.36
N ALA A 645 27.61 1.46 -41.94
CA ALA A 645 26.33 0.97 -41.45
C ALA A 645 25.67 0.15 -42.56
N THR A 646 25.49 -1.15 -42.33
CA THR A 646 24.86 -2.09 -43.27
C THR A 646 23.40 -2.24 -42.92
N ASN A 647 22.50 -2.00 -43.87
CA ASN A 647 21.08 -2.30 -43.69
C ASN A 647 20.88 -3.82 -43.70
N THR A 648 20.49 -4.37 -42.57
CA THR A 648 20.22 -5.81 -42.38
C THR A 648 18.73 -6.12 -42.40
N GLY A 649 17.86 -5.12 -42.50
CA GLY A 649 16.42 -5.29 -42.68
C GLY A 649 16.03 -5.55 -44.14
N ASP A 650 14.72 -5.70 -44.37
CA ASP A 650 14.14 -6.18 -45.64
C ASP A 650 13.67 -5.06 -46.58
N ILE A 651 13.66 -3.81 -46.12
CA ILE A 651 13.29 -2.64 -46.92
C ILE A 651 14.40 -1.58 -46.95
N PRO A 652 14.48 -0.74 -48.01
CA PRO A 652 15.46 0.35 -48.06
C PRO A 652 15.29 1.34 -46.90
N ALA A 653 16.39 1.92 -46.43
CA ALA A 653 16.40 2.85 -45.31
C ALA A 653 17.30 4.07 -45.60
N ASP A 654 16.91 5.24 -45.13
CA ASP A 654 17.77 6.41 -45.07
C ASP A 654 18.72 6.26 -43.88
N VAL A 655 20.04 6.29 -44.11
CA VAL A 655 21.03 6.04 -43.07
C VAL A 655 21.88 7.28 -42.84
N THR A 656 21.81 7.83 -41.64
CA THR A 656 22.59 8.99 -41.18
C THR A 656 23.73 8.53 -40.29
N LEU A 657 24.96 8.89 -40.66
CA LEU A 657 26.20 8.65 -39.91
C LEU A 657 26.65 9.98 -39.28
N ALA A 658 26.58 10.11 -37.95
CA ALA A 658 26.94 11.34 -37.24
C ALA A 658 28.15 11.11 -36.31
N THR A 659 29.18 11.93 -36.49
CA THR A 659 30.39 11.95 -35.65
C THR A 659 30.64 13.37 -35.13
N PRO A 660 31.48 13.58 -34.10
CA PRO A 660 31.95 14.92 -33.71
C PRO A 660 32.63 15.70 -34.84
N PHE A 661 33.05 15.00 -35.91
CA PHE A 661 33.80 15.56 -37.04
C PHE A 661 32.93 15.81 -38.28
N GLY A 662 31.63 15.48 -38.22
CA GLY A 662 30.66 15.73 -39.27
C GLY A 662 29.59 14.65 -39.39
N THR A 663 28.59 14.94 -40.22
CA THR A 663 27.42 14.08 -40.45
C THR A 663 27.26 13.80 -41.95
N ARG A 664 26.81 12.59 -42.29
CA ARG A 664 26.43 12.22 -43.66
C ARG A 664 25.20 11.33 -43.67
N THR A 665 24.21 11.70 -44.47
CA THR A 665 23.05 10.84 -44.77
C THR A 665 23.21 10.19 -46.13
N VAL A 666 22.87 8.91 -46.23
CA VAL A 666 22.76 8.14 -47.47
C VAL A 666 21.33 7.66 -47.56
N ALA A 667 20.59 8.20 -48.53
CA ALA A 667 19.19 7.83 -48.73
C ALA A 667 19.06 6.44 -49.36
N ALA A 668 17.97 5.74 -49.05
CA ALA A 668 17.53 4.49 -49.65
C ALA A 668 18.63 3.42 -49.74
N VAL A 669 19.36 3.19 -48.65
CA VAL A 669 20.30 2.07 -48.50
C VAL A 669 19.50 0.76 -48.56
N ALA A 670 19.60 0.05 -49.67
CA ALA A 670 18.89 -1.21 -49.88
C ALA A 670 19.33 -2.32 -48.90
N PRO A 671 18.49 -3.33 -48.66
CA PRO A 671 18.84 -4.53 -47.89
C PRO A 671 20.19 -5.13 -48.31
N GLY A 672 21.05 -5.43 -47.32
CA GLY A 672 22.40 -5.95 -47.50
C GLY A 672 23.43 -4.95 -48.07
N LYS A 673 23.05 -3.68 -48.28
CA LYS A 673 23.97 -2.60 -48.67
C LYS A 673 24.35 -1.74 -47.47
N ALA A 674 25.40 -0.93 -47.64
CA ALA A 674 25.93 -0.12 -46.55
C ALA A 674 26.09 1.36 -46.92
N ALA A 675 25.74 2.23 -45.98
CA ALA A 675 26.22 3.59 -45.94
C ALA A 675 27.66 3.60 -45.39
N TYR A 676 28.54 4.38 -46.02
CA TYR A 676 29.93 4.49 -45.60
C TYR A 676 30.44 5.92 -45.69
N GLN A 677 31.12 6.38 -44.64
CA GLN A 677 31.84 7.64 -44.65
C GLN A 677 33.10 7.57 -43.80
N SER A 678 34.17 8.20 -44.28
CA SER A 678 35.38 8.46 -43.49
C SER A 678 35.49 9.95 -43.21
N PHE A 679 35.33 10.34 -41.94
CA PHE A 679 35.35 11.72 -41.48
C PHE A 679 36.77 12.10 -41.07
N SER A 680 37.32 13.15 -41.67
CA SER A 680 38.61 13.72 -41.24
C SER A 680 38.43 14.46 -39.93
N THR A 681 39.26 14.19 -38.93
CA THR A 681 39.25 14.97 -37.67
C THR A 681 39.91 16.33 -37.83
N ARG A 682 40.59 16.56 -38.96
CA ARG A 682 41.44 17.74 -39.24
C ARG A 682 42.54 17.95 -38.19
N ALA A 683 42.88 16.89 -37.45
CA ALA A 683 43.92 16.85 -36.44
C ALA A 683 44.82 15.63 -36.64
N VAL A 684 45.99 15.64 -36.01
CA VAL A 684 46.91 14.49 -36.02
C VAL A 684 46.46 13.36 -35.10
N ALA A 685 45.49 13.61 -34.22
CA ALA A 685 44.94 12.61 -33.31
C ALA A 685 43.42 12.77 -33.17
N ALA A 686 42.78 11.72 -32.68
CA ALA A 686 41.40 11.69 -32.22
C ALA A 686 41.34 10.85 -30.95
N ASP A 687 40.72 11.36 -29.90
CA ASP A 687 40.43 10.56 -28.70
C ASP A 687 39.33 9.53 -29.01
N ALA A 688 39.22 8.51 -28.16
CA ALA A 688 38.11 7.57 -28.26
C ALA A 688 36.78 8.30 -28.04
N GLY A 689 35.75 7.93 -28.79
CA GLY A 689 34.44 8.57 -28.72
C GLY A 689 33.35 7.67 -29.30
N SER A 690 32.16 8.23 -29.52
CA SER A 690 31.03 7.52 -30.12
C SER A 690 30.61 8.13 -31.47
N VAL A 691 29.97 7.30 -32.28
CA VAL A 691 29.28 7.66 -33.52
C VAL A 691 27.82 7.30 -33.35
N THR A 692 26.92 8.24 -33.64
CA THR A 692 25.49 7.95 -33.72
C THR A 692 25.14 7.56 -35.16
N VAL A 693 24.54 6.39 -35.33
CA VAL A 693 24.00 5.93 -36.61
C VAL A 693 22.49 5.85 -36.51
N THR A 694 21.79 6.59 -37.36
CA THR A 694 20.33 6.60 -37.43
C THR A 694 19.86 5.98 -38.74
N GLY A 695 18.94 5.02 -38.68
CA GLY A 695 18.18 4.53 -39.83
C GLY A 695 16.76 5.08 -39.79
N THR A 696 16.21 5.49 -40.93
CA THR A 696 14.82 5.98 -41.03
C THR A 696 14.15 5.31 -42.22
N LEU A 697 12.89 4.90 -42.06
CA LEU A 697 12.11 4.36 -43.16
C LEU A 697 11.85 5.44 -44.24
N PRO A 698 11.69 5.06 -45.54
CA PRO A 698 11.59 6.00 -46.65
C PRO A 698 10.37 6.92 -46.63
N ASP A 699 9.35 6.58 -45.84
CA ASP A 699 8.16 7.41 -45.61
C ASP A 699 8.36 8.45 -44.49
N GLY A 700 9.51 8.45 -43.83
CA GLY A 700 9.83 9.32 -42.71
C GLY A 700 9.19 8.88 -41.38
N GLY A 701 8.66 7.64 -41.31
CA GLY A 701 8.10 7.03 -40.11
C GLY A 701 9.19 6.48 -39.18
N ALA A 702 9.02 5.23 -38.73
CA ALA A 702 9.90 4.55 -37.78
C ALA A 702 11.40 4.77 -38.02
N SER A 703 12.14 5.02 -36.94
CA SER A 703 13.58 5.27 -36.99
C SER A 703 14.32 4.53 -35.88
N SER A 704 15.52 4.04 -36.21
CA SER A 704 16.41 3.34 -35.28
C SER A 704 17.65 4.21 -35.08
N ALA A 705 18.18 4.27 -33.86
CA ALA A 705 19.43 4.96 -33.57
C ALA A 705 20.32 4.08 -32.69
N GLN A 706 21.60 4.02 -33.02
CA GLN A 706 22.60 3.30 -32.21
C GLN A 706 23.89 4.11 -32.10
N ASP A 707 24.44 4.15 -30.88
CA ASP A 707 25.74 4.75 -30.62
C ASP A 707 26.83 3.67 -30.59
N VAL A 708 27.82 3.79 -31.48
CA VAL A 708 28.94 2.84 -31.58
C VAL A 708 30.25 3.54 -31.29
N ALA A 709 31.00 3.01 -30.33
CA ALA A 709 32.30 3.54 -29.97
C ALA A 709 33.31 3.42 -31.12
N PHE A 710 34.21 4.37 -31.26
CA PHE A 710 35.41 4.28 -32.10
C PHE A 710 36.67 4.48 -31.23
N PRO A 711 37.77 3.76 -31.52
CA PRO A 711 38.99 3.83 -30.72
C PRO A 711 39.76 5.14 -30.96
N ALA A 712 40.57 5.55 -29.98
CA ALA A 712 41.51 6.64 -30.16
C ALA A 712 42.56 6.32 -31.24
N VAL A 713 43.06 7.34 -31.95
CA VAL A 713 44.15 7.21 -32.93
C VAL A 713 45.07 8.42 -32.87
N SER A 714 46.38 8.20 -33.03
CA SER A 714 47.39 9.27 -33.16
C SER A 714 48.27 8.98 -34.37
N CYS A 715 48.50 9.99 -35.21
CA CYS A 715 49.08 9.88 -36.55
C CYS A 715 50.48 10.47 -36.68
N GLY A 716 51.22 10.48 -35.58
CA GLY A 716 52.60 10.99 -35.50
C GLY A 716 52.83 11.79 -34.24
#